data_AF-A0A954LZE7-F1
#
_entry.id   AF-A0A954LZE7-F1
#
_cell.length_a   1.000
_cell.length_b   1.000
_cell.length_c   1.000
_cell.angle_alpha   90.00
_cell.angle_beta   90.00
_cell.angle_gamma   90.00
#
_symmetry.space_group_name_H-M   'P 1'
#
loop_
_entity.id
_entity.type
_entity.pdbx_description
1 polymer ?
#
loop_
_entity_poly.entity_id
_entity_poly.type
_entity_poly.pdbx_seq_one_letter_code
_entity_poly.pdbx_strand_id
1 'polypeptide(L)'
;MSTATLTKSALLCSFFLLTCVPAGSQELELDGLTVFGEQNGYRKNWALLIGINYTGRQDEIRRDPANRRALPELKNAASDAKDLADVLTTYYAYDRDAVTVLTDETDVDDDKPTASRIRDELNELCLPDRVQPEDSVLIFFAGHGFKLDHESTLSGNAVSLLPYDVTLSHGRPVGTNTFDLPDGLFELVAKIPAKHKLIVLDCCYSGEIFNARGNVGFQSRSEAANRSDASLQQEPTFQAIASCRATQVASDGRDGNSKFTTALLDGLKHIPARSDGDRRVWANRLLAYMRPGFDETQRPDCRNLIRSTGEFCFFPRSAERFSEFALHDDDKSHLKAMVVSRRGDWWFDEIPWFIPGIRSEIVKEHENAQPVVRSATFSDLIRIEELKETAQRLIQNNRSTADPLRKLRFQHAQELLQARDARKLEAALARIEIELNTHLPALADDGEGDRSLKASEAESAASPKLELAPEDIHFLAVVQHALGKDVEAEATYDRAIKAYTLAQSQEQDRLRLHILAALCRADQGELYSQVLREPQKAAKDFETARRSVLSLLTEQNRTTDSAAFFRIFMLCREADEWLTVNRWSQANQLLSEAVDVAEALAPNHFLQAHVHRRRAWAKIIQWEIQEAKCSFQRSNEILHAQFLREAKDRGEIVDATGVSVNGDVSTVDPDLPDTDESGVAANTHPTFLMSPARLAGCQANSTHEELGPVFRDSADHASKIAYLHNLHGIAMATRFQGDTKGAALYYRWLAGEVEDALARFRDSATDADLETQLISRVINTQERLGDCNLFGNPEFCDPREAFDDFRRAMNRVHLLSGSGRERLQTMLLYKQALALSLPSAIQDTELALQMCRHADETYAIQRDKATGLFQALGELTTKIVRQIDVALQVPEETVNDQTSPCQLREALLDYRDVIGRSPHRDQLEMCLFASKVLLEYSGPRDTYQTMSDADLLQSFCRLALSPYERDYSIDSNARASESRAYLRPYYDAVMRVKLRQVNHVKELLEIQSEATQGTYYVKPEEANPILAIYALGNVCFLISDLPSRESKCVSLSEMYDIETIRAACESSDRSLPLPRDVHQSLVNWRSSSEHAQEVHVELRWEDPIRGFFAIRQIDTRTDASDRTAAKPIVGHFPFDLPAGFSDTLESPTQSADSQEPQ
;
A
#
# COMPACT_ATOMS: atom_id res chain seq x y z
N MET A 1 14.96 -11.15 71.87
CA MET A 1 13.66 -11.81 72.18
C MET A 1 12.92 -12.03 70.88
N SER A 2 11.97 -12.98 70.84
CA SER A 2 10.99 -13.27 69.78
C SER A 2 11.35 -12.95 68.31
N THR A 3 11.78 -13.92 67.49
CA THR A 3 10.94 -14.89 66.72
C THR A 3 10.14 -14.28 65.56
N ALA A 4 10.16 -14.81 64.33
CA ALA A 4 11.01 -15.88 63.73
C ALA A 4 10.80 -15.95 62.19
N THR A 5 11.79 -16.46 61.43
CA THR A 5 11.71 -17.29 60.18
C THR A 5 10.78 -16.89 59.01
N LEU A 6 11.03 -17.11 57.71
CA LEU A 6 12.04 -17.80 56.84
C LEU A 6 11.72 -17.35 55.36
N THR A 7 12.50 -17.49 54.28
CA THR A 7 13.78 -18.18 54.00
C THR A 7 14.69 -17.35 53.06
N LYS A 8 15.98 -17.70 53.07
CA LYS A 8 17.07 -17.47 52.10
C LYS A 8 16.72 -17.97 50.66
N SER A 9 17.22 -17.42 49.55
CA SER A 9 18.61 -17.29 49.02
C SER A 9 19.30 -18.62 48.65
N ALA A 10 20.23 -18.74 47.69
CA ALA A 10 20.55 -18.06 46.41
C ALA A 10 21.87 -18.63 45.83
N LEU A 11 21.99 -18.74 44.49
CA LEU A 11 23.24 -18.71 43.67
C LEU A 11 24.38 -19.77 43.82
N LEU A 12 25.06 -20.00 42.68
CA LEU A 12 26.39 -20.65 42.46
C LEU A 12 26.45 -22.19 42.69
N CYS A 13 27.31 -22.98 42.00
CA CYS A 13 28.56 -22.65 41.29
C CYS A 13 28.82 -23.56 40.05
N SER A 14 29.93 -23.33 39.32
CA SER A 14 30.26 -23.94 38.01
C SER A 14 31.42 -24.97 38.05
N PHE A 15 31.59 -25.73 36.95
CA PHE A 15 32.80 -26.47 36.53
C PHE A 15 33.40 -27.55 37.48
N PHE A 16 33.26 -28.85 37.12
CA PHE A 16 34.41 -29.73 36.72
C PHE A 16 34.00 -31.17 36.35
N LEU A 17 34.66 -31.72 35.31
CA LEU A 17 35.11 -33.12 35.10
C LEU A 17 34.79 -33.72 33.71
N LEU A 18 35.82 -34.37 33.14
CA LEU A 18 35.78 -35.13 31.89
C LEU A 18 36.77 -36.30 32.03
N THR A 19 36.33 -37.56 31.95
CA THR A 19 37.20 -38.75 31.74
C THR A 19 36.42 -40.07 31.53
N CYS A 20 36.89 -40.89 30.59
CA CYS A 20 36.84 -42.37 30.54
C CYS A 20 35.48 -43.15 30.60
N VAL A 21 34.88 -43.40 29.42
CA VAL A 21 34.86 -44.72 28.68
C VAL A 21 34.87 -45.99 29.58
N PRO A 22 33.90 -46.95 29.44
CA PRO A 22 33.65 -47.64 28.16
C PRO A 22 32.18 -47.92 27.79
N ALA A 23 31.98 -48.46 26.58
CA ALA A 23 30.69 -48.90 26.06
C ALA A 23 30.26 -50.27 26.66
N GLY A 24 28.96 -50.43 26.86
CA GLY A 24 28.31 -51.70 27.21
C GLY A 24 26.83 -51.66 26.85
N SER A 25 26.37 -52.61 26.02
CA SER A 25 25.02 -52.63 25.46
C SER A 25 24.02 -53.31 26.40
N GLN A 26 22.99 -52.59 26.83
CA GLN A 26 21.72 -53.18 27.25
C GLN A 26 20.59 -52.17 27.12
N GLU A 27 19.53 -52.54 26.40
CA GLU A 27 18.26 -51.82 26.42
C GLU A 27 17.59 -52.07 27.77
N LEU A 28 17.17 -50.99 28.43
CA LEU A 28 16.32 -51.02 29.62
C LEU A 28 15.26 -49.96 29.45
N GLU A 29 14.00 -50.40 29.43
CA GLU A 29 12.83 -49.52 29.36
C GLU A 29 12.79 -48.64 30.62
N LEU A 30 12.79 -47.33 30.41
CA LEU A 30 12.68 -46.33 31.46
C LEU A 30 11.41 -45.51 31.24
N ASP A 31 10.30 -46.15 31.57
CA ASP A 31 8.97 -45.55 31.61
C ASP A 31 8.91 -44.35 32.55
N GLY A 32 8.14 -43.32 32.16
CA GLY A 32 7.57 -42.36 33.11
C GLY A 32 8.51 -41.32 33.73
N LEU A 33 9.26 -40.56 32.92
CA LEU A 33 9.76 -39.24 33.36
C LEU A 33 9.98 -38.25 32.19
N THR A 34 8.87 -37.85 31.55
CA THR A 34 8.84 -36.68 30.65
C THR A 34 9.20 -35.41 31.42
N VAL A 35 10.38 -34.85 31.16
CA VAL A 35 10.77 -33.53 31.65
C VAL A 35 9.87 -32.48 30.99
N PHE A 36 9.11 -31.73 31.78
CA PHE A 36 8.24 -30.66 31.29
C PHE A 36 9.06 -29.48 30.74
N GLY A 37 9.30 -29.49 29.43
CA GLY A 37 9.77 -28.34 28.66
C GLY A 37 8.60 -27.55 28.06
N GLU A 38 8.56 -26.25 28.35
CA GLU A 38 7.86 -25.18 27.60
C GLU A 38 6.52 -25.55 26.92
N GLN A 39 5.46 -25.70 27.71
CA GLN A 39 4.08 -25.66 27.22
C GLN A 39 3.70 -24.24 26.79
N ASN A 40 3.66 -24.00 25.47
CA ASN A 40 3.35 -22.68 24.91
C ASN A 40 2.35 -22.79 23.73
N GLY A 41 1.23 -23.49 23.96
CA GLY A 41 0.18 -23.79 22.99
C GLY A 41 -1.15 -24.17 23.67
N TYR A 42 -2.05 -24.81 22.94
CA TYR A 42 -3.29 -25.39 23.50
C TYR A 42 -2.99 -26.66 24.32
N ARG A 43 -3.92 -27.05 25.21
CA ARG A 43 -3.81 -28.28 26.02
C ARG A 43 -3.86 -29.55 25.16
N LYS A 44 -4.79 -29.63 24.20
CA LYS A 44 -4.85 -30.67 23.16
C LYS A 44 -5.47 -30.12 21.87
N ASN A 45 -5.09 -30.69 20.74
CA ASN A 45 -5.57 -30.33 19.41
C ASN A 45 -6.36 -31.49 18.81
N TRP A 46 -7.63 -31.26 18.51
CA TRP A 46 -8.55 -32.25 17.94
C TRP A 46 -8.87 -31.90 16.48
N ALA A 47 -9.02 -32.91 15.62
CA ALA A 47 -9.48 -32.71 14.25
C ALA A 47 -10.51 -33.76 13.83
N LEU A 48 -11.55 -33.32 13.12
CA LEU A 48 -12.48 -34.18 12.37
C LEU A 48 -12.38 -33.82 10.89
N LEU A 49 -11.86 -34.73 10.09
CA LEU A 49 -11.49 -34.51 8.69
C LEU A 49 -12.36 -35.39 7.78
N ILE A 50 -13.24 -34.76 7.01
CA ILE A 50 -14.29 -35.45 6.24
C ILE A 50 -14.05 -35.24 4.75
N GLY A 51 -13.96 -36.33 3.98
CA GLY A 51 -13.68 -36.29 2.55
C GLY A 51 -14.53 -37.30 1.78
N ILE A 52 -15.44 -36.83 0.92
CA ILE A 52 -16.44 -37.69 0.27
C ILE A 52 -16.34 -37.63 -1.26
N ASN A 53 -15.99 -38.76 -1.87
CA ASN A 53 -15.85 -38.94 -3.32
C ASN A 53 -17.15 -39.42 -4.00
N TYR A 54 -18.07 -40.04 -3.27
CA TYR A 54 -19.37 -40.57 -3.72
C TYR A 54 -19.27 -41.69 -4.78
N THR A 55 -18.15 -42.41 -4.82
CA THR A 55 -17.83 -43.45 -5.83
C THR A 55 -18.84 -44.60 -5.77
N GLY A 56 -19.05 -45.17 -4.58
CA GLY A 56 -19.94 -46.32 -4.36
C GLY A 56 -21.42 -46.06 -4.63
N ARG A 57 -21.85 -44.80 -4.83
CA ARG A 57 -23.25 -44.42 -5.03
C ARG A 57 -23.63 -44.15 -6.49
N GLN A 58 -22.69 -44.20 -7.42
CA GLN A 58 -22.97 -43.86 -8.82
C GLN A 58 -24.04 -44.78 -9.46
N ASP A 59 -24.15 -46.07 -9.10
CA ASP A 59 -25.18 -46.97 -9.64
C ASP A 59 -26.60 -46.80 -9.05
N GLU A 60 -26.70 -46.23 -7.85
CA GLU A 60 -27.97 -45.76 -7.29
C GLU A 60 -28.44 -44.51 -8.06
N ILE A 61 -27.54 -43.53 -8.13
CA ILE A 61 -27.78 -42.17 -8.65
C ILE A 61 -27.94 -42.15 -10.17
N ARG A 62 -27.34 -43.10 -10.92
CA ARG A 62 -27.46 -43.23 -12.38
C ARG A 62 -28.89 -43.30 -12.89
N ARG A 63 -29.88 -43.68 -12.07
CA ARG A 63 -31.28 -43.89 -12.46
C ARG A 63 -32.05 -42.60 -12.73
N ASP A 64 -31.64 -41.46 -12.16
CA ASP A 64 -32.25 -40.15 -12.39
C ASP A 64 -31.22 -39.15 -12.96
N PRO A 65 -31.39 -38.63 -14.20
CA PRO A 65 -30.51 -37.62 -14.78
C PRO A 65 -30.46 -36.28 -14.04
N ALA A 66 -31.37 -36.00 -13.10
CA ALA A 66 -31.30 -34.84 -12.22
C ALA A 66 -30.42 -35.14 -11.00
N ASN A 67 -30.66 -36.24 -10.27
CA ASN A 67 -29.79 -36.69 -9.17
C ASN A 67 -28.32 -36.82 -9.62
N ARG A 68 -28.07 -37.40 -10.81
CA ARG A 68 -26.71 -37.54 -11.37
C ARG A 68 -26.01 -36.21 -11.69
N ARG A 69 -26.74 -35.11 -11.84
CA ARG A 69 -26.17 -33.76 -12.00
C ARG A 69 -25.98 -33.04 -10.66
N ALA A 70 -26.72 -33.43 -9.62
CA ALA A 70 -26.62 -32.86 -8.27
C ALA A 70 -25.50 -33.49 -7.42
N LEU A 71 -25.18 -34.77 -7.65
CA LEU A 71 -24.13 -35.49 -6.90
C LEU A 71 -23.23 -36.35 -7.84
N PRO A 72 -22.47 -35.71 -8.75
CA PRO A 72 -21.48 -36.41 -9.56
C PRO A 72 -20.33 -36.94 -8.69
N GLU A 73 -19.64 -37.96 -9.19
CA GLU A 73 -18.41 -38.48 -8.58
C GLU A 73 -17.33 -37.39 -8.45
N LEU A 74 -16.71 -37.29 -7.28
CA LEU A 74 -15.50 -36.51 -7.02
C LEU A 74 -14.32 -37.47 -6.90
N LYS A 75 -13.13 -37.03 -7.31
CA LYS A 75 -11.90 -37.84 -7.27
C LYS A 75 -11.04 -37.56 -6.03
N ASN A 76 -11.04 -36.30 -5.58
CA ASN A 76 -9.96 -35.74 -4.76
C ASN A 76 -10.33 -35.58 -3.29
N ALA A 77 -11.63 -35.53 -2.95
CA ALA A 77 -12.11 -35.15 -1.62
C ALA A 77 -11.64 -36.10 -0.50
N ALA A 78 -11.53 -37.40 -0.79
CA ALA A 78 -10.95 -38.36 0.16
C ALA A 78 -9.43 -38.19 0.33
N SER A 79 -8.70 -37.76 -0.72
CA SER A 79 -7.27 -37.40 -0.62
C SER A 79 -7.11 -36.11 0.19
N ASP A 80 -7.94 -35.11 -0.08
CA ASP A 80 -7.93 -33.80 0.59
C ASP A 80 -7.96 -33.94 2.13
N ALA A 81 -8.81 -34.84 2.65
CA ALA A 81 -8.93 -35.12 4.08
C ALA A 81 -7.75 -35.95 4.64
N LYS A 82 -7.19 -36.88 3.86
CA LYS A 82 -6.06 -37.75 4.26
C LYS A 82 -4.74 -36.99 4.31
N ASP A 83 -4.42 -36.25 3.25
CA ASP A 83 -3.18 -35.49 3.14
C ASP A 83 -3.12 -34.36 4.19
N LEU A 84 -4.28 -33.81 4.57
CA LEU A 84 -4.38 -32.89 5.70
C LEU A 84 -4.14 -33.60 7.05
N ALA A 85 -4.66 -34.82 7.25
CA ALA A 85 -4.39 -35.62 8.45
C ALA A 85 -2.89 -35.94 8.60
N ASP A 86 -2.23 -36.32 7.50
CA ASP A 86 -0.79 -36.59 7.48
C ASP A 86 0.02 -35.31 7.73
N VAL A 87 -0.36 -34.15 7.15
CA VAL A 87 0.31 -32.88 7.45
C VAL A 87 0.15 -32.48 8.92
N LEU A 88 -1.06 -32.59 9.48
CA LEU A 88 -1.32 -32.20 10.87
C LEU A 88 -0.61 -33.11 11.87
N THR A 89 -0.63 -34.43 11.67
CA THR A 89 0.02 -35.38 12.60
C THR A 89 1.54 -35.50 12.40
N THR A 90 2.07 -35.11 11.23
CA THR A 90 3.52 -35.12 10.97
C THR A 90 4.20 -33.82 11.39
N TYR A 91 3.64 -32.66 11.05
CA TYR A 91 4.33 -31.37 11.19
C TYR A 91 3.79 -30.50 12.33
N TYR A 92 2.58 -30.77 12.84
CA TYR A 92 1.91 -29.96 13.86
C TYR A 92 1.64 -30.74 15.15
N ALA A 93 1.24 -30.03 16.21
CA ALA A 93 0.96 -30.57 17.53
C ALA A 93 -0.38 -31.33 17.63
N TYR A 94 -0.77 -32.08 16.60
CA TYR A 94 -1.93 -32.98 16.62
C TYR A 94 -1.44 -34.41 16.86
N ASP A 95 -1.96 -35.05 17.91
CA ASP A 95 -1.68 -36.45 18.20
C ASP A 95 -2.64 -37.36 17.43
N ARG A 96 -2.18 -38.56 17.06
CA ARG A 96 -2.92 -39.45 16.15
C ARG A 96 -4.24 -39.98 16.72
N ASP A 97 -4.39 -40.02 18.03
CA ASP A 97 -5.65 -40.36 18.73
C ASP A 97 -6.64 -39.19 18.77
N ALA A 98 -6.22 -37.99 18.36
CA ALA A 98 -7.03 -36.77 18.35
C ALA A 98 -7.51 -36.37 16.94
N VAL A 99 -7.10 -37.09 15.89
CA VAL A 99 -7.43 -36.81 14.48
C VAL A 99 -8.30 -37.95 13.93
N THR A 100 -9.60 -37.71 13.83
CA THR A 100 -10.55 -38.62 13.18
C THR A 100 -10.65 -38.28 11.70
N VAL A 101 -10.44 -39.26 10.81
CA VAL A 101 -10.60 -39.11 9.36
C VAL A 101 -11.76 -40.00 8.89
N LEU A 102 -12.73 -39.42 8.17
CA LEU A 102 -13.88 -40.13 7.61
C LEU A 102 -13.91 -39.96 6.08
N THR A 103 -13.69 -41.04 5.32
CA THR A 103 -13.84 -41.05 3.85
C THR A 103 -14.65 -42.26 3.38
N ASP A 104 -15.27 -42.15 2.21
CA ASP A 104 -16.09 -43.23 1.63
C ASP A 104 -15.29 -44.29 0.84
N GLU A 105 -13.97 -44.27 0.96
CA GLU A 105 -13.04 -45.25 0.37
C GLU A 105 -12.79 -46.47 1.29
N THR A 106 -13.50 -46.56 2.41
CA THR A 106 -13.48 -47.72 3.31
C THR A 106 -14.45 -48.81 2.85
N ASP A 107 -14.02 -50.07 2.92
CA ASP A 107 -14.88 -51.25 2.71
C ASP A 107 -15.85 -51.49 3.89
N VAL A 108 -15.64 -50.82 5.04
CA VAL A 108 -16.50 -50.94 6.23
C VAL A 108 -17.64 -49.93 6.15
N ASP A 109 -18.88 -50.39 5.95
CA ASP A 109 -20.03 -49.50 5.80
C ASP A 109 -20.26 -48.57 7.01
N ASP A 110 -19.99 -49.03 8.23
CA ASP A 110 -20.15 -48.24 9.46
C ASP A 110 -19.12 -47.09 9.59
N ASP A 111 -17.96 -47.17 8.93
CA ASP A 111 -16.92 -46.13 8.96
C ASP A 111 -17.14 -45.03 7.90
N LYS A 112 -18.11 -45.22 6.99
CA LYS A 112 -18.38 -44.24 5.92
C LYS A 112 -18.92 -42.93 6.50
N PRO A 113 -18.64 -41.77 5.86
CA PRO A 113 -19.06 -40.43 6.32
C PRO A 113 -20.57 -40.19 6.14
N THR A 114 -21.39 -40.94 6.88
CA THR A 114 -22.85 -40.81 6.95
C THR A 114 -23.28 -39.69 7.89
N ALA A 115 -24.52 -39.24 7.74
CA ALA A 115 -25.13 -38.20 8.56
C ALA A 115 -25.25 -38.60 10.04
N SER A 116 -25.31 -39.90 10.36
CA SER A 116 -25.14 -40.36 11.75
C SER A 116 -23.67 -40.26 12.16
N ARG A 117 -22.77 -40.96 11.46
CA ARG A 117 -21.35 -41.08 11.85
C ARG A 117 -20.66 -39.74 12.09
N ILE A 118 -20.98 -38.73 11.27
CA ILE A 118 -20.49 -37.35 11.42
C ILE A 118 -21.11 -36.65 12.64
N ARG A 119 -22.41 -36.81 12.92
CA ARG A 119 -23.03 -36.30 14.16
C ARG A 119 -22.43 -36.96 15.39
N ASP A 120 -22.15 -38.26 15.32
CA ASP A 120 -21.64 -39.04 16.44
C ASP A 120 -20.24 -38.56 16.85
N GLU A 121 -19.32 -38.28 15.90
CA GLU A 121 -18.04 -37.62 16.22
C GLU A 121 -18.20 -36.16 16.70
N LEU A 122 -19.15 -35.38 16.15
CA LEU A 122 -19.41 -34.02 16.62
C LEU A 122 -19.99 -33.99 18.05
N ASN A 123 -20.85 -34.96 18.40
CA ASN A 123 -21.40 -35.15 19.73
C ASN A 123 -20.32 -35.60 20.73
N GLU A 124 -19.44 -36.51 20.31
CA GLU A 124 -18.25 -36.91 21.07
C GLU A 124 -17.33 -35.72 21.38
N LEU A 125 -17.07 -34.84 20.39
CA LEU A 125 -16.33 -33.60 20.61
C LEU A 125 -17.06 -32.60 21.53
N CYS A 126 -18.38 -32.76 21.75
CA CYS A 126 -19.12 -31.97 22.74
C CYS A 126 -18.98 -32.50 24.18
N LEU A 127 -18.43 -33.70 24.40
CA LEU A 127 -18.27 -34.27 25.74
C LEU A 127 -17.17 -33.54 26.52
N PRO A 128 -17.47 -32.94 27.70
CA PRO A 128 -16.46 -32.23 28.49
C PRO A 128 -15.28 -33.11 28.93
N ASP A 129 -15.52 -34.40 29.19
CA ASP A 129 -14.47 -35.34 29.57
C ASP A 129 -13.49 -35.65 28.42
N ARG A 130 -13.88 -35.38 27.16
CA ARG A 130 -13.04 -35.50 25.95
C ARG A 130 -12.38 -34.16 25.62
N VAL A 131 -13.17 -33.11 25.39
CA VAL A 131 -12.69 -31.78 24.95
C VAL A 131 -12.84 -30.73 26.05
N GLN A 132 -11.78 -29.96 26.31
CA GLN A 132 -11.70 -29.01 27.43
C GLN A 132 -11.56 -27.53 26.99
N PRO A 133 -11.83 -26.54 27.87
CA PRO A 133 -11.84 -25.12 27.51
C PRO A 133 -10.52 -24.48 27.05
N GLU A 134 -9.38 -25.17 27.13
CA GLU A 134 -8.08 -24.73 26.58
C GLU A 134 -7.58 -25.63 25.43
N ASP A 135 -8.47 -26.47 24.86
CA ASP A 135 -8.20 -27.23 23.63
C ASP A 135 -8.51 -26.40 22.37
N SER A 136 -8.03 -26.89 21.22
CA SER A 136 -8.50 -26.45 19.90
C SER A 136 -9.19 -27.59 19.12
N VAL A 137 -10.11 -27.22 18.24
CA VAL A 137 -10.88 -28.14 17.39
C VAL A 137 -10.91 -27.65 15.95
N LEU A 138 -10.43 -28.49 15.03
CA LEU A 138 -10.52 -28.30 13.58
C LEU A 138 -11.60 -29.22 12.99
N ILE A 139 -12.48 -28.68 12.16
CA ILE A 139 -13.39 -29.46 11.30
C ILE A 139 -13.04 -29.17 9.84
N PHE A 140 -12.75 -30.19 9.05
CA PHE A 140 -12.52 -30.07 7.60
C PHE A 140 -13.59 -30.85 6.84
N PHE A 141 -14.13 -30.25 5.77
CA PHE A 141 -15.06 -30.92 4.87
C PHE A 141 -14.68 -30.65 3.40
N ALA A 142 -14.37 -31.72 2.67
CA ALA A 142 -14.32 -31.74 1.21
C ALA A 142 -15.44 -32.63 0.65
N GLY A 143 -16.22 -32.08 -0.29
CA GLY A 143 -17.39 -32.78 -0.85
C GLY A 143 -18.37 -31.85 -1.55
N HIS A 144 -19.62 -32.31 -1.75
CA HIS A 144 -20.67 -31.51 -2.35
C HIS A 144 -21.39 -30.62 -1.33
N GLY A 145 -21.72 -29.41 -1.78
CA GLY A 145 -22.57 -28.45 -1.08
C GLY A 145 -23.72 -28.01 -1.99
N PHE A 146 -24.92 -27.89 -1.43
CA PHE A 146 -26.15 -27.55 -2.14
C PHE A 146 -26.73 -26.24 -1.60
N LYS A 147 -27.02 -25.26 -2.47
CA LYS A 147 -27.66 -24.00 -2.06
C LYS A 147 -29.17 -24.20 -1.88
N LEU A 148 -29.70 -23.88 -0.71
CA LEU A 148 -31.14 -23.90 -0.43
C LEU A 148 -31.83 -22.65 -0.99
N ASP A 149 -33.08 -22.78 -1.42
CA ASP A 149 -33.88 -21.64 -1.90
C ASP A 149 -34.26 -20.73 -0.72
N HIS A 150 -34.35 -19.41 -0.96
CA HIS A 150 -34.58 -18.39 0.08
C HIS A 150 -35.80 -18.64 0.99
N GLU A 151 -36.86 -19.27 0.48
CA GLU A 151 -38.09 -19.58 1.23
C GLU A 151 -37.91 -20.74 2.23
N SER A 152 -36.78 -21.46 2.19
CA SER A 152 -36.56 -22.71 2.93
C SER A 152 -36.00 -22.52 4.35
N THR A 153 -35.48 -21.33 4.69
CA THR A 153 -34.68 -21.11 5.91
C THR A 153 -34.93 -19.76 6.57
N LEU A 154 -34.86 -19.72 7.91
CA LEU A 154 -35.05 -18.51 8.71
C LEU A 154 -33.94 -17.46 8.51
N SER A 155 -32.75 -17.90 8.09
CA SER A 155 -31.55 -17.11 7.82
C SER A 155 -31.51 -16.52 6.40
N GLY A 156 -32.39 -16.95 5.50
CA GLY A 156 -32.62 -16.36 4.17
C GLY A 156 -31.49 -16.54 3.15
N ASN A 157 -30.45 -17.33 3.45
CA ASN A 157 -29.38 -17.72 2.52
C ASN A 157 -28.60 -18.88 3.18
N ALA A 158 -28.82 -20.12 2.73
CA ALA A 158 -28.30 -21.30 3.41
C ALA A 158 -27.68 -22.33 2.45
N VAL A 159 -26.69 -23.09 2.96
CA VAL A 159 -25.94 -24.09 2.20
C VAL A 159 -25.93 -25.41 2.96
N SER A 160 -26.40 -26.49 2.34
CA SER A 160 -26.38 -27.84 2.89
C SER A 160 -25.12 -28.58 2.44
N LEU A 161 -24.27 -28.99 3.38
CA LEU A 161 -23.25 -30.01 3.12
C LEU A 161 -23.92 -31.38 3.01
N LEU A 162 -23.43 -32.23 2.09
CA LEU A 162 -24.08 -33.49 1.74
C LEU A 162 -23.26 -34.71 2.24
N PRO A 163 -23.69 -35.43 3.30
CA PRO A 163 -23.09 -36.69 3.71
C PRO A 163 -23.19 -37.82 2.67
N TYR A 164 -22.44 -38.91 2.89
CA TYR A 164 -22.45 -40.07 1.99
C TYR A 164 -23.84 -40.67 1.80
N ASP A 165 -24.70 -40.67 2.83
CA ASP A 165 -26.07 -41.21 2.84
C ASP A 165 -27.17 -40.17 2.53
N VAL A 166 -26.82 -39.07 1.87
CA VAL A 166 -27.81 -38.08 1.40
C VAL A 166 -28.83 -38.73 0.46
N THR A 167 -30.12 -38.56 0.73
CA THR A 167 -31.18 -39.00 -0.20
C THR A 167 -31.51 -37.88 -1.18
N LEU A 168 -31.62 -38.18 -2.47
CA LEU A 168 -31.90 -37.20 -3.52
C LEU A 168 -33.20 -37.51 -4.27
N SER A 169 -33.99 -36.49 -4.55
CA SER A 169 -35.15 -36.57 -5.45
C SER A 169 -35.10 -35.44 -6.48
N HIS A 170 -35.14 -35.77 -7.77
CA HIS A 170 -35.17 -34.79 -8.86
C HIS A 170 -34.03 -33.76 -8.80
N GLY A 171 -32.85 -34.18 -8.31
CA GLY A 171 -31.66 -33.33 -8.15
C GLY A 171 -31.63 -32.46 -6.88
N ARG A 172 -32.52 -32.68 -5.91
CA ARG A 172 -32.55 -31.97 -4.62
C ARG A 172 -32.37 -32.93 -3.43
N PRO A 173 -31.66 -32.54 -2.36
CA PRO A 173 -31.62 -33.31 -1.12
C PRO A 173 -33.01 -33.38 -0.47
N VAL A 174 -33.34 -34.53 0.11
CA VAL A 174 -34.61 -34.78 0.81
C VAL A 174 -34.39 -35.61 2.08
N GLY A 175 -35.22 -35.37 3.10
CA GLY A 175 -35.04 -35.95 4.43
C GLY A 175 -34.07 -35.12 5.28
N THR A 176 -33.53 -35.72 6.35
CA THR A 176 -32.68 -35.05 7.35
C THR A 176 -31.19 -35.43 7.25
N ASN A 177 -30.75 -36.02 6.14
CA ASN A 177 -29.37 -36.43 5.91
C ASN A 177 -28.57 -35.34 5.18
N THR A 178 -28.50 -34.16 5.81
CA THR A 178 -27.66 -33.01 5.44
C THR A 178 -27.06 -32.37 6.69
N PHE A 179 -26.09 -31.47 6.49
CA PHE A 179 -25.67 -30.49 7.50
C PHE A 179 -25.81 -29.09 6.94
N ASP A 180 -26.82 -28.36 7.40
CA ASP A 180 -27.15 -27.04 6.87
C ASP A 180 -26.29 -25.96 7.54
N LEU A 181 -26.01 -24.88 6.80
CA LEU A 181 -25.22 -23.72 7.22
C LEU A 181 -26.08 -22.45 7.08
N PRO A 182 -26.17 -21.57 8.09
CA PRO A 182 -25.48 -21.67 9.39
C PRO A 182 -26.15 -22.63 10.39
N ASP A 183 -27.45 -22.88 10.24
CA ASP A 183 -28.35 -23.34 11.31
C ASP A 183 -28.17 -24.82 11.76
N GLY A 184 -27.23 -25.56 11.16
CA GLY A 184 -26.91 -26.96 11.48
C GLY A 184 -25.49 -27.16 12.01
N LEU A 185 -24.47 -27.19 11.12
CA LEU A 185 -23.10 -27.54 11.53
C LEU A 185 -22.49 -26.50 12.48
N PHE A 186 -22.72 -25.20 12.26
CA PHE A 186 -22.15 -24.16 13.12
C PHE A 186 -22.77 -24.20 14.51
N GLU A 187 -24.05 -24.52 14.62
CA GLU A 187 -24.73 -24.76 15.89
C GLU A 187 -24.16 -25.95 16.67
N LEU A 188 -23.80 -27.06 16.00
CA LEU A 188 -23.17 -28.21 16.64
C LEU A 188 -21.76 -27.87 17.12
N VAL A 189 -20.93 -27.28 16.26
CA VAL A 189 -19.54 -26.89 16.60
C VAL A 189 -19.50 -25.77 17.65
N ALA A 190 -20.51 -24.89 17.70
CA ALA A 190 -20.65 -23.89 18.76
C ALA A 190 -20.77 -24.51 20.17
N LYS A 191 -21.35 -25.72 20.29
CA LYS A 191 -21.59 -26.42 21.58
C LYS A 191 -20.34 -27.14 22.13
N ILE A 192 -19.32 -27.36 21.30
CA ILE A 192 -18.05 -27.99 21.69
C ILE A 192 -17.30 -27.12 22.74
N PRO A 193 -16.72 -27.67 23.83
CA PRO A 193 -16.08 -26.86 24.88
C PRO A 193 -14.79 -26.10 24.49
N ALA A 194 -14.12 -26.47 23.39
CA ALA A 194 -12.82 -25.94 22.98
C ALA A 194 -12.76 -24.40 22.83
N LYS A 195 -11.62 -23.82 23.21
CA LYS A 195 -11.34 -22.37 23.16
C LYS A 195 -11.39 -21.82 21.74
N HIS A 196 -10.72 -22.54 20.84
CA HIS A 196 -10.43 -22.12 19.47
C HIS A 196 -10.98 -23.17 18.51
N LYS A 197 -11.84 -22.72 17.61
CA LYS A 197 -12.56 -23.57 16.67
C LYS A 197 -12.36 -23.07 15.25
N LEU A 198 -12.04 -23.96 14.33
CA LEU A 198 -11.90 -23.63 12.91
C LEU A 198 -12.67 -24.65 12.06
N ILE A 199 -13.52 -24.15 11.17
CA ILE A 199 -14.15 -24.95 10.12
C ILE A 199 -13.51 -24.58 8.78
N VAL A 200 -13.13 -25.58 8.00
CA VAL A 200 -12.57 -25.41 6.66
C VAL A 200 -13.46 -26.14 5.65
N LEU A 201 -14.01 -25.41 4.69
CA LEU A 201 -15.00 -25.90 3.72
C LEU A 201 -14.45 -25.83 2.29
N ASP A 202 -14.10 -26.97 1.70
CA ASP A 202 -13.91 -27.09 0.25
C ASP A 202 -15.11 -27.76 -0.42
N CYS A 203 -16.15 -26.97 -0.61
CA CYS A 203 -17.34 -27.33 -1.36
C CYS A 203 -17.87 -26.12 -2.13
N CYS A 204 -18.64 -26.36 -3.19
CA CYS A 204 -19.28 -25.29 -3.96
C CYS A 204 -20.31 -24.53 -3.11
N TYR A 205 -20.54 -23.26 -3.43
CA TYR A 205 -21.41 -22.33 -2.69
C TYR A 205 -20.98 -22.02 -1.25
N SER A 206 -19.89 -22.60 -0.73
CA SER A 206 -19.37 -22.35 0.62
C SER A 206 -19.15 -20.89 0.98
N GLY A 207 -18.90 -20.00 0.00
CA GLY A 207 -18.76 -18.57 0.23
C GLY A 207 -20.08 -17.81 0.49
N GLU A 208 -21.23 -18.38 0.11
CA GLU A 208 -22.54 -17.73 0.28
C GLU A 208 -22.97 -17.64 1.75
N ILE A 209 -22.37 -18.44 2.64
CA ILE A 209 -22.54 -18.33 4.10
C ILE A 209 -22.21 -16.92 4.61
N PHE A 210 -21.27 -16.25 3.93
CA PHE A 210 -20.79 -14.90 4.27
C PHE A 210 -21.67 -13.78 3.68
N ASN A 211 -22.69 -14.14 2.89
CA ASN A 211 -23.67 -13.26 2.26
C ASN A 211 -25.07 -13.39 2.89
N ALA A 212 -25.22 -14.17 3.97
CA ALA A 212 -26.50 -14.37 4.64
C ALA A 212 -26.94 -13.10 5.40
N ARG A 213 -28.05 -12.48 4.96
CA ARG A 213 -28.61 -11.25 5.56
C ARG A 213 -29.65 -11.57 6.65
N GLY A 214 -29.21 -12.12 7.78
CA GLY A 214 -30.12 -12.33 8.92
C GLY A 214 -29.43 -12.87 10.19
N ASN A 215 -29.63 -12.17 11.32
CA ASN A 215 -29.29 -12.48 12.73
C ASN A 215 -27.88 -12.97 13.12
N VAL A 216 -27.14 -13.69 12.28
CA VAL A 216 -25.76 -14.10 12.56
C VAL A 216 -24.85 -12.90 12.33
N GLY A 217 -24.50 -12.20 13.41
CA GLY A 217 -23.66 -11.01 13.39
C GLY A 217 -22.18 -11.31 13.14
N PHE A 218 -21.85 -11.89 11.97
CA PHE A 218 -20.49 -12.09 11.49
C PHE A 218 -19.67 -10.81 11.63
N GLN A 219 -18.41 -10.94 12.04
CA GLN A 219 -17.50 -9.79 12.00
C GLN A 219 -17.14 -9.44 10.56
N SER A 220 -16.96 -8.14 10.31
CA SER A 220 -16.30 -7.65 9.10
C SER A 220 -14.91 -8.29 8.95
N ARG A 221 -14.45 -8.41 7.70
CA ARG A 221 -13.13 -8.95 7.36
C ARG A 221 -12.02 -8.27 8.18
N SER A 222 -11.08 -9.05 8.71
CA SER A 222 -9.83 -8.50 9.24
C SER A 222 -8.98 -7.94 8.09
N GLU A 223 -8.74 -6.64 8.09
CA GLU A 223 -7.84 -6.00 7.11
C GLU A 223 -6.35 -6.28 7.39
N ALA A 224 -6.01 -6.66 8.63
CA ALA A 224 -4.66 -7.04 9.00
C ALA A 224 -4.40 -8.53 8.68
N ALA A 225 -3.62 -8.79 7.63
CA ALA A 225 -3.26 -10.14 7.17
C ALA A 225 -2.22 -10.84 8.07
N ASN A 226 -1.40 -10.08 8.80
CA ASN A 226 -0.26 -10.56 9.59
C ASN A 226 -0.41 -10.21 11.09
N ARG A 227 -1.52 -10.60 11.72
CA ARG A 227 -1.67 -10.55 13.19
C ARG A 227 -0.93 -11.75 13.81
N SER A 228 -0.06 -11.51 14.80
CA SER A 228 0.70 -12.56 15.52
C SER A 228 0.90 -12.31 17.02
N ASP A 229 0.21 -11.30 17.55
CA ASP A 229 0.21 -10.93 18.97
C ASP A 229 -0.28 -12.09 19.88
N ALA A 230 0.25 -12.19 21.10
CA ALA A 230 -0.17 -13.17 22.09
C ALA A 230 -1.64 -12.99 22.53
N SER A 231 -2.20 -11.78 22.43
CA SER A 231 -3.64 -11.53 22.71
C SER A 231 -4.58 -12.39 21.86
N LEU A 232 -4.16 -12.78 20.65
CA LEU A 232 -4.90 -13.66 19.74
C LEU A 232 -5.14 -15.06 20.31
N GLN A 233 -4.29 -15.52 21.23
CA GLN A 233 -4.32 -16.84 21.87
C GLN A 233 -5.05 -16.82 23.23
N GLN A 234 -5.37 -15.63 23.73
CA GLN A 234 -6.06 -15.42 25.00
C GLN A 234 -7.58 -15.38 24.79
N GLU A 235 -8.02 -14.66 23.76
CA GLU A 235 -9.44 -14.49 23.41
C GLU A 235 -10.01 -15.73 22.68
N PRO A 236 -11.18 -16.26 23.06
CA PRO A 236 -11.77 -17.45 22.43
C PRO A 236 -12.20 -17.15 20.99
N THR A 237 -12.15 -18.13 20.09
CA THR A 237 -12.44 -17.90 18.66
C THR A 237 -13.21 -19.03 18.00
N PHE A 238 -14.00 -18.66 17.00
CA PHE A 238 -14.71 -19.60 16.14
C PHE A 238 -14.72 -19.04 14.72
N GLN A 239 -13.90 -19.63 13.85
CA GLN A 239 -13.67 -19.18 12.48
C GLN A 239 -14.19 -20.17 11.44
N ALA A 240 -14.53 -19.66 10.26
CA ALA A 240 -14.69 -20.46 9.05
C ALA A 240 -13.78 -19.94 7.94
N ILE A 241 -13.12 -20.85 7.22
CA ILE A 241 -12.49 -20.60 5.91
C ILE A 241 -13.31 -21.35 4.86
N ALA A 242 -13.70 -20.66 3.78
CA ALA A 242 -14.46 -21.25 2.68
C ALA A 242 -13.71 -21.13 1.34
N SER A 243 -13.85 -22.12 0.45
CA SER A 243 -13.19 -22.11 -0.86
C SER A 243 -13.88 -21.21 -1.90
N CYS A 244 -15.14 -20.80 -1.67
CA CYS A 244 -15.81 -19.70 -2.38
C CYS A 244 -15.85 -19.81 -3.92
N ARG A 245 -16.36 -20.95 -4.44
CA ARG A 245 -16.67 -21.11 -5.87
C ARG A 245 -18.05 -20.52 -6.22
N ALA A 246 -18.12 -19.74 -7.30
CA ALA A 246 -19.38 -19.15 -7.78
C ALA A 246 -20.36 -20.20 -8.34
N THR A 247 -20.05 -20.81 -9.49
CA THR A 247 -20.87 -21.87 -10.13
C THR A 247 -20.06 -22.77 -11.08
N GLN A 248 -19.36 -23.80 -10.59
CA GLN A 248 -18.93 -24.93 -11.45
C GLN A 248 -18.48 -26.18 -10.66
N VAL A 249 -18.26 -27.27 -11.39
CA VAL A 249 -17.70 -28.54 -10.87
C VAL A 249 -16.24 -28.31 -10.45
N ALA A 250 -15.76 -29.06 -9.46
CA ALA A 250 -14.37 -29.00 -9.02
C ALA A 250 -13.39 -29.26 -10.18
N SER A 251 -12.42 -28.35 -10.35
CA SER A 251 -11.22 -28.61 -11.15
C SER A 251 -10.30 -29.53 -10.35
N ASP A 252 -9.82 -30.60 -10.98
CA ASP A 252 -8.69 -31.37 -10.46
C ASP A 252 -7.52 -30.41 -10.14
N GLY A 253 -6.86 -30.61 -8.99
CA GLY A 253 -5.63 -29.90 -8.59
C GLY A 253 -4.38 -30.73 -8.86
N ARG A 254 -3.30 -30.46 -8.13
CA ARG A 254 -2.06 -31.26 -8.19
C ARG A 254 -2.12 -32.40 -7.17
N ASP A 255 -1.37 -33.46 -7.46
CA ASP A 255 -1.06 -34.55 -6.54
C ASP A 255 -2.28 -35.21 -5.88
N GLY A 256 -3.38 -35.34 -6.63
CA GLY A 256 -4.62 -35.98 -6.16
C GLY A 256 -5.56 -35.10 -5.33
N ASN A 257 -5.18 -33.85 -5.03
CA ASN A 257 -5.93 -32.93 -4.17
C ASN A 257 -6.72 -31.88 -4.98
N SER A 258 -7.72 -31.26 -4.36
CA SER A 258 -8.41 -30.07 -4.90
C SER A 258 -7.49 -28.86 -4.88
N LYS A 259 -7.64 -27.93 -5.85
CA LYS A 259 -6.86 -26.67 -5.90
C LYS A 259 -6.85 -25.90 -4.57
N PHE A 260 -7.96 -25.93 -3.82
CA PHE A 260 -8.03 -25.26 -2.51
C PHE A 260 -7.13 -25.93 -1.49
N THR A 261 -7.26 -27.26 -1.34
CA THR A 261 -6.46 -28.04 -0.40
C THR A 261 -4.99 -28.06 -0.79
N THR A 262 -4.64 -28.10 -2.08
CA THR A 262 -3.25 -27.94 -2.54
C THR A 262 -2.62 -26.68 -1.95
N ALA A 263 -3.29 -25.52 -2.04
CA ALA A 263 -2.79 -24.27 -1.47
C ALA A 263 -2.81 -24.24 0.07
N LEU A 264 -3.80 -24.90 0.70
CA LEU A 264 -3.88 -25.03 2.16
C LEU A 264 -2.71 -25.83 2.73
N LEU A 265 -2.43 -27.00 2.14
CA LEU A 265 -1.31 -27.88 2.51
C LEU A 265 0.03 -27.22 2.19
N ASP A 266 0.13 -26.47 1.09
CA ASP A 266 1.33 -25.73 0.73
C ASP A 266 1.65 -24.63 1.76
N GLY A 267 0.66 -23.82 2.15
CA GLY A 267 0.83 -22.82 3.20
C GLY A 267 1.18 -23.42 4.57
N LEU A 268 0.54 -24.54 4.93
CA LEU A 268 0.87 -25.28 6.15
C LEU A 268 2.28 -25.87 6.14
N LYS A 269 2.91 -26.08 4.97
CA LYS A 269 4.31 -26.55 4.86
C LYS A 269 5.30 -25.38 4.81
N HIS A 270 5.02 -24.36 4.00
CA HIS A 270 5.97 -23.31 3.69
C HIS A 270 5.99 -22.13 4.68
N ILE A 271 4.87 -21.78 5.33
CA ILE A 271 4.84 -20.66 6.28
C ILE A 271 5.77 -20.88 7.49
N PRO A 272 5.82 -22.07 8.14
CA PRO A 272 6.76 -22.33 9.23
C PRO A 272 8.21 -22.47 8.75
N ALA A 273 8.42 -23.03 7.56
CA ALA A 273 9.76 -23.25 6.98
C ALA A 273 10.52 -21.94 6.70
N ARG A 274 9.77 -20.84 6.43
CA ARG A 274 10.29 -19.50 6.12
C ARG A 274 10.32 -18.55 7.32
N SER A 275 9.97 -19.02 8.52
CA SER A 275 9.79 -18.16 9.70
C SER A 275 10.97 -18.28 10.68
N ASP A 276 11.82 -17.26 10.69
CA ASP A 276 12.99 -17.15 11.60
C ASP A 276 12.61 -16.86 13.07
N GLY A 277 11.35 -16.49 13.32
CA GLY A 277 10.78 -16.21 14.64
C GLY A 277 9.52 -17.04 14.90
N ASP A 278 8.35 -16.39 14.91
CA ASP A 278 7.08 -17.07 15.16
C ASP A 278 6.67 -17.98 13.98
N ARG A 279 6.84 -19.29 14.19
CA ARG A 279 6.47 -20.35 13.24
C ARG A 279 4.99 -20.73 13.30
N ARG A 280 4.21 -20.18 14.23
CA ARG A 280 2.76 -20.37 14.31
C ARG A 280 2.06 -19.93 13.01
N VAL A 281 1.13 -20.75 12.55
CA VAL A 281 0.31 -20.45 11.36
C VAL A 281 -1.07 -20.02 11.82
N TRP A 282 -1.31 -18.72 11.79
CA TRP A 282 -2.59 -18.10 12.10
C TRP A 282 -3.56 -18.21 10.90
N ALA A 283 -4.86 -18.35 11.14
CA ALA A 283 -5.85 -18.61 10.10
C ALA A 283 -5.91 -17.53 9.00
N ASN A 284 -5.79 -16.24 9.37
CA ASN A 284 -5.73 -15.15 8.40
C ASN A 284 -4.39 -15.09 7.66
N ARG A 285 -3.28 -15.46 8.32
CA ARG A 285 -1.95 -15.60 7.70
C ARG A 285 -1.94 -16.71 6.65
N LEU A 286 -2.60 -17.83 6.94
CA LEU A 286 -2.80 -18.94 6.00
C LEU A 286 -3.69 -18.54 4.82
N LEU A 287 -4.80 -17.85 5.08
CA LEU A 287 -5.65 -17.30 4.01
C LEU A 287 -4.86 -16.34 3.10
N ALA A 288 -4.08 -15.42 3.69
CA ALA A 288 -3.28 -14.45 2.94
C ALA A 288 -2.27 -15.14 2.01
N TYR A 289 -1.59 -16.19 2.48
CA TYR A 289 -0.70 -17.02 1.67
C TYR A 289 -1.43 -17.73 0.52
N MET A 290 -2.64 -18.25 0.77
CA MET A 290 -3.42 -18.98 -0.24
C MET A 290 -3.94 -18.07 -1.37
N ARG A 291 -4.37 -16.83 -1.06
CA ARG A 291 -5.12 -15.97 -2.00
C ARG A 291 -4.47 -15.74 -3.38
N PRO A 292 -3.15 -15.50 -3.52
CA PRO A 292 -2.51 -15.30 -4.82
C PRO A 292 -2.57 -16.49 -5.79
N GLY A 293 -2.94 -17.69 -5.32
CA GLY A 293 -3.08 -18.90 -6.13
C GLY A 293 -4.43 -19.05 -6.87
N PHE A 294 -5.36 -18.11 -6.72
CA PHE A 294 -6.72 -18.22 -7.27
C PHE A 294 -7.17 -16.99 -8.06
N ASP A 295 -8.09 -17.22 -9.00
CA ASP A 295 -8.66 -16.19 -9.90
C ASP A 295 -10.05 -15.70 -9.43
N GLU A 296 -10.81 -15.04 -10.31
CA GLU A 296 -12.14 -14.52 -9.97
C GLU A 296 -13.22 -15.61 -9.76
N THR A 297 -12.99 -16.84 -10.23
CA THR A 297 -13.97 -17.94 -10.15
C THR A 297 -13.99 -18.63 -8.78
N GLN A 298 -12.92 -18.48 -8.00
CA GLN A 298 -12.74 -19.11 -6.70
C GLN A 298 -11.97 -18.17 -5.76
N ARG A 299 -12.63 -17.51 -4.80
CA ARG A 299 -12.00 -16.46 -3.95
C ARG A 299 -12.06 -16.77 -2.45
N PRO A 300 -11.07 -17.50 -1.87
CA PRO A 300 -11.08 -17.85 -0.46
C PRO A 300 -11.30 -16.65 0.48
N ASP A 301 -12.17 -16.83 1.47
CA ASP A 301 -12.43 -15.85 2.54
C ASP A 301 -12.44 -16.53 3.92
N CYS A 302 -12.12 -15.76 4.97
CA CYS A 302 -12.11 -16.22 6.37
C CYS A 302 -12.81 -15.19 7.25
N ARG A 303 -13.72 -15.64 8.13
CA ARG A 303 -14.40 -14.75 9.10
C ARG A 303 -14.60 -15.42 10.45
N ASN A 304 -14.63 -14.58 11.48
CA ASN A 304 -15.10 -14.93 12.81
C ASN A 304 -16.65 -15.05 12.81
N LEU A 305 -17.13 -16.20 13.28
CA LEU A 305 -18.55 -16.53 13.45
C LEU A 305 -19.11 -16.00 14.79
N ILE A 306 -18.23 -15.54 15.68
CA ILE A 306 -18.54 -14.91 16.98
C ILE A 306 -17.88 -13.54 17.08
N ARG A 307 -18.36 -12.68 17.99
CA ARG A 307 -17.68 -11.39 18.27
C ARG A 307 -16.49 -11.60 19.19
N SER A 308 -15.29 -11.73 18.62
CA SER A 308 -14.02 -11.88 19.32
C SER A 308 -12.87 -11.22 18.56
N THR A 309 -11.74 -10.94 19.20
CA THR A 309 -10.48 -10.55 18.54
C THR A 309 -9.48 -11.69 18.39
N GLY A 310 -9.78 -12.87 18.98
CA GLY A 310 -8.95 -14.09 18.94
C GLY A 310 -8.96 -14.81 17.59
N GLU A 311 -7.96 -15.65 17.37
CA GLU A 311 -7.70 -16.26 16.05
C GLU A 311 -7.16 -17.70 16.16
N PHE A 312 -7.60 -18.59 15.27
CA PHE A 312 -7.15 -19.98 15.27
C PHE A 312 -5.71 -20.08 14.77
N CYS A 313 -4.92 -20.85 15.48
CA CYS A 313 -3.50 -21.06 15.23
C CYS A 313 -3.19 -22.56 15.10
N PHE A 314 -2.39 -22.93 14.09
CA PHE A 314 -1.75 -24.25 14.01
C PHE A 314 -0.35 -24.15 14.62
N PHE A 315 -0.05 -25.02 15.60
CA PHE A 315 1.22 -25.06 16.35
C PHE A 315 2.20 -26.10 15.79
N PRO A 316 3.36 -25.71 15.23
CA PRO A 316 4.40 -26.63 14.75
C PRO A 316 4.92 -27.60 15.82
N ARG A 317 5.23 -28.85 15.43
CA ARG A 317 5.69 -29.91 16.37
C ARG A 317 7.20 -29.86 16.67
N SER A 318 8.03 -29.50 15.70
CA SER A 318 9.44 -29.14 15.89
C SER A 318 9.95 -28.28 14.73
N ALA A 319 11.09 -27.59 14.92
CA ALA A 319 11.65 -26.68 13.93
C ALA A 319 12.31 -27.41 12.75
N GLU A 320 12.89 -28.60 12.97
CA GLU A 320 13.62 -29.36 11.95
C GLU A 320 12.69 -29.98 10.91
N ARG A 321 11.48 -30.38 11.30
CA ARG A 321 10.50 -31.04 10.40
C ARG A 321 10.03 -30.16 9.23
N PHE A 322 10.38 -28.89 9.20
CA PHE A 322 10.07 -27.98 8.10
C PHE A 322 11.29 -27.67 7.22
N SER A 323 12.48 -28.22 7.52
CA SER A 323 13.69 -27.92 6.74
C SER A 323 13.67 -28.52 5.33
N GLU A 324 12.82 -29.50 5.07
CA GLU A 324 12.58 -30.04 3.72
C GLU A 324 11.73 -29.12 2.85
N PHE A 325 10.96 -28.20 3.45
CA PHE A 325 10.20 -27.14 2.76
C PHE A 325 10.91 -25.77 2.82
N ALA A 326 12.16 -25.73 3.28
CA ALA A 326 12.99 -24.53 3.17
C ALA A 326 13.53 -24.39 1.74
N LEU A 327 13.82 -23.15 1.30
CA LEU A 327 14.37 -22.88 -0.03
C LEU A 327 15.60 -23.77 -0.30
N HIS A 328 15.51 -24.58 -1.34
CA HIS A 328 16.63 -25.39 -1.83
C HIS A 328 17.72 -24.51 -2.45
N ASP A 329 18.96 -25.01 -2.54
CA ASP A 329 20.09 -24.19 -3.01
C ASP A 329 19.94 -23.75 -4.48
N ASP A 330 19.28 -24.55 -5.33
CA ASP A 330 18.80 -24.12 -6.65
C ASP A 330 17.99 -22.83 -6.58
N ASP A 331 16.93 -22.80 -5.76
CA ASP A 331 15.97 -21.71 -5.69
C ASP A 331 16.62 -20.44 -5.11
N LYS A 332 17.58 -20.60 -4.18
CA LYS A 332 18.45 -19.50 -3.72
C LYS A 332 19.30 -18.93 -4.86
N SER A 333 19.79 -19.78 -5.78
CA SER A 333 20.67 -19.38 -6.87
C SER A 333 19.91 -18.78 -8.07
N HIS A 334 18.71 -19.28 -8.36
CA HIS A 334 17.75 -18.59 -9.22
C HIS A 334 17.44 -17.20 -8.66
N LEU A 335 17.06 -17.10 -7.38
CA LEU A 335 16.74 -15.83 -6.73
C LEU A 335 17.92 -14.84 -6.76
N LYS A 336 19.14 -15.29 -6.48
CA LYS A 336 20.37 -14.49 -6.62
C LYS A 336 20.60 -13.98 -8.05
N ALA A 337 20.47 -14.86 -9.05
CA ALA A 337 20.58 -14.48 -10.45
C ALA A 337 19.49 -13.48 -10.88
N MET A 338 18.33 -13.48 -10.20
CA MET A 338 17.17 -12.62 -10.44
C MET A 338 17.15 -11.29 -9.67
N VAL A 339 18.20 -10.95 -8.92
CA VAL A 339 18.28 -9.64 -8.25
C VAL A 339 18.41 -8.51 -9.28
N VAL A 340 17.42 -7.61 -9.32
CA VAL A 340 17.30 -6.52 -10.33
C VAL A 340 17.44 -5.10 -9.77
N SER A 341 17.60 -4.93 -8.45
CA SER A 341 17.97 -3.68 -7.77
C SER A 341 17.86 -3.88 -6.25
N ARG A 342 18.59 -3.12 -5.43
CA ARG A 342 18.32 -2.96 -3.98
C ARG A 342 17.62 -1.62 -3.68
N ARG A 343 18.00 -0.53 -4.37
CA ARG A 343 17.57 0.84 -4.05
C ARG A 343 16.20 1.19 -4.63
N GLY A 344 15.91 0.69 -5.83
CA GLY A 344 14.72 0.96 -6.62
C GLY A 344 14.99 1.36 -8.06
N ASP A 345 16.26 1.44 -8.44
CA ASP A 345 16.80 2.01 -9.68
C ASP A 345 17.20 0.85 -10.64
N TRP A 346 18.01 1.09 -11.68
CA TRP A 346 18.46 0.02 -12.59
C TRP A 346 19.62 -0.76 -11.99
N TRP A 347 19.61 -2.11 -12.09
CA TRP A 347 20.69 -2.94 -11.50
C TRP A 347 22.09 -2.60 -12.00
N PHE A 348 22.21 -2.08 -13.23
CA PHE A 348 23.52 -1.80 -13.80
C PHE A 348 24.21 -0.60 -13.13
N ASP A 349 23.43 0.36 -12.60
CA ASP A 349 23.98 1.49 -11.85
C ASP A 349 24.42 1.05 -10.44
N GLU A 350 23.71 0.11 -9.82
CA GLU A 350 24.01 -0.41 -8.48
C GLU A 350 25.15 -1.47 -8.48
N ILE A 351 25.13 -2.39 -9.44
CA ILE A 351 25.99 -3.59 -9.49
C ILE A 351 26.43 -3.93 -10.93
N PRO A 352 27.16 -3.04 -11.65
CA PRO A 352 27.49 -3.21 -13.07
C PRO A 352 28.28 -4.49 -13.38
N TRP A 353 29.06 -4.97 -12.41
CA TRP A 353 29.82 -6.22 -12.50
C TRP A 353 28.95 -7.50 -12.49
N PHE A 354 27.66 -7.40 -12.15
CA PHE A 354 26.73 -8.53 -12.05
C PHE A 354 26.10 -8.89 -13.41
N ILE A 355 26.96 -8.97 -14.43
CA ILE A 355 26.60 -9.10 -15.84
C ILE A 355 25.80 -10.39 -16.13
N PRO A 356 24.99 -10.45 -17.21
CA PRO A 356 24.21 -11.65 -17.57
C PRO A 356 25.05 -12.93 -17.64
N GLY A 357 26.30 -12.83 -18.09
CA GLY A 357 27.27 -13.94 -18.07
C GLY A 357 27.56 -14.47 -16.66
N ILE A 358 27.72 -13.62 -15.65
CA ILE A 358 27.95 -14.05 -14.25
C ILE A 358 26.68 -14.66 -13.65
N ARG A 359 25.51 -14.08 -13.93
CA ARG A 359 24.20 -14.64 -13.53
C ARG A 359 23.98 -16.04 -14.11
N SER A 360 24.35 -16.24 -15.39
CA SER A 360 24.34 -17.53 -16.10
C SER A 360 25.19 -18.58 -15.37
N GLU A 361 26.38 -18.22 -14.89
CA GLU A 361 27.27 -19.14 -14.17
C GLU A 361 26.82 -19.43 -12.72
N ILE A 362 26.14 -18.50 -12.04
CA ILE A 362 25.57 -18.74 -10.70
C ILE A 362 24.53 -19.87 -10.72
N VAL A 363 23.66 -19.89 -11.73
CA VAL A 363 22.68 -20.98 -11.88
C VAL A 363 23.41 -22.31 -12.10
N LYS A 364 24.30 -22.37 -13.11
CA LYS A 364 25.04 -23.59 -13.50
C LYS A 364 25.88 -24.21 -12.38
N GLU A 365 26.56 -23.41 -11.54
CA GLU A 365 27.36 -23.98 -10.43
C GLU A 365 26.49 -24.70 -9.38
N HIS A 366 25.21 -24.34 -9.24
CA HIS A 366 24.32 -24.92 -8.21
C HIS A 366 23.47 -26.08 -8.73
N GLU A 367 23.08 -26.11 -10.01
CA GLU A 367 22.50 -27.30 -10.67
C GLU A 367 23.41 -28.54 -10.58
N ASN A 368 24.71 -28.33 -10.36
CA ASN A 368 25.74 -29.37 -10.23
C ASN A 368 26.18 -29.60 -8.77
N ALA A 369 25.59 -28.90 -7.79
CA ALA A 369 25.87 -29.06 -6.38
C ALA A 369 24.99 -30.14 -5.74
N GLN A 370 25.44 -30.74 -4.63
CA GLN A 370 24.52 -31.48 -3.76
C GLN A 370 23.75 -30.49 -2.87
N PRO A 371 22.44 -30.70 -2.63
CA PRO A 371 21.64 -29.80 -1.81
C PRO A 371 22.14 -29.80 -0.36
N VAL A 372 22.59 -28.64 0.14
CA VAL A 372 23.06 -28.49 1.53
C VAL A 372 22.05 -27.62 2.28
N VAL A 373 21.31 -28.22 3.21
CA VAL A 373 20.32 -27.51 4.03
C VAL A 373 20.99 -26.45 4.91
N ARG A 374 21.12 -25.23 4.37
CA ARG A 374 21.58 -24.03 5.05
C ARG A 374 20.43 -23.07 5.30
N SER A 375 20.16 -22.83 6.58
CA SER A 375 19.24 -21.82 7.09
C SER A 375 19.84 -20.41 6.96
N ALA A 376 20.04 -19.95 5.72
CA ALA A 376 20.26 -18.53 5.44
C ALA A 376 18.88 -17.85 5.30
N THR A 377 18.71 -16.68 5.92
CA THR A 377 17.42 -15.96 5.85
C THR A 377 17.23 -15.39 4.44
N PHE A 378 15.99 -15.11 4.04
CA PHE A 378 15.71 -14.45 2.77
C PHE A 378 16.44 -13.10 2.64
N SER A 379 16.66 -12.41 3.77
CA SER A 379 17.35 -11.12 3.83
C SER A 379 18.88 -11.22 3.63
N ASP A 380 19.47 -12.42 3.76
CA ASP A 380 20.91 -12.62 3.59
C ASP A 380 21.28 -12.81 2.13
N LEU A 381 20.51 -13.65 1.43
CA LEU A 381 20.74 -14.06 0.04
C LEU A 381 20.82 -12.92 -0.98
N ILE A 382 20.41 -11.71 -0.59
CA ILE A 382 20.24 -10.52 -1.42
C ILE A 382 21.20 -9.39 -1.00
N ARG A 383 22.05 -9.61 0.01
CA ARG A 383 23.12 -8.66 0.38
C ARG A 383 24.07 -8.51 -0.83
N ILE A 384 24.33 -7.26 -1.25
CA ILE A 384 25.18 -6.97 -2.40
C ILE A 384 26.60 -7.52 -2.19
N GLU A 385 27.02 -7.56 -0.93
CA GLU A 385 28.26 -8.13 -0.43
C GLU A 385 28.35 -9.63 -0.75
N GLU A 386 27.30 -10.42 -0.49
CA GLU A 386 27.28 -11.86 -0.77
C GLU A 386 27.22 -12.16 -2.28
N LEU A 387 26.49 -11.35 -3.04
CA LEU A 387 26.49 -11.41 -4.51
C LEU A 387 27.89 -11.11 -5.07
N LYS A 388 28.58 -10.11 -4.51
CA LYS A 388 29.92 -9.67 -4.89
C LYS A 388 31.00 -10.68 -4.53
N GLU A 389 30.93 -11.28 -3.34
CA GLU A 389 31.77 -12.41 -2.95
C GLU A 389 31.56 -13.62 -3.87
N THR A 390 30.31 -13.90 -4.23
CA THR A 390 29.97 -15.01 -5.14
C THR A 390 30.51 -14.77 -6.55
N ALA A 391 30.37 -13.57 -7.10
CA ALA A 391 30.98 -13.19 -8.38
C ALA A 391 32.52 -13.22 -8.32
N GLN A 392 33.13 -12.75 -7.23
CA GLN A 392 34.58 -12.82 -7.03
C GLN A 392 35.09 -14.27 -6.90
N ARG A 393 34.32 -15.15 -6.26
CA ARG A 393 34.61 -16.59 -6.13
C ARG A 393 34.58 -17.27 -7.50
N LEU A 394 33.54 -17.01 -8.30
CA LEU A 394 33.41 -17.47 -9.69
C LEU A 394 34.61 -17.06 -10.54
N ILE A 395 34.96 -15.77 -10.53
CA ILE A 395 36.10 -15.21 -11.27
C ILE A 395 37.43 -15.84 -10.83
N GLN A 396 37.62 -16.08 -9.51
CA GLN A 396 38.84 -16.69 -8.98
C GLN A 396 38.97 -18.17 -9.34
N ASN A 397 37.91 -18.96 -9.13
CA ASN A 397 37.88 -20.40 -9.40
C ASN A 397 38.17 -20.69 -10.88
N ASN A 398 37.66 -19.85 -11.78
CA ASN A 398 37.67 -20.09 -13.22
C ASN A 398 38.78 -19.34 -13.99
N ARG A 399 39.77 -18.75 -13.31
CA ARG A 399 40.92 -18.03 -13.95
C ARG A 399 41.68 -18.85 -14.98
N SER A 400 41.67 -20.17 -14.85
CA SER A 400 42.32 -21.12 -15.76
C SER A 400 41.35 -21.87 -16.69
N THR A 401 40.14 -21.34 -16.92
CA THR A 401 39.19 -21.93 -17.87
C THR A 401 39.78 -21.99 -19.28
N ALA A 402 39.59 -23.12 -19.97
CA ALA A 402 40.04 -23.33 -21.35
C ALA A 402 39.10 -22.72 -22.39
N ASP A 403 37.84 -22.46 -22.00
CA ASP A 403 36.82 -21.79 -22.81
C ASP A 403 37.16 -20.30 -23.00
N PRO A 404 37.40 -19.81 -24.23
CA PRO A 404 37.76 -18.42 -24.50
C PRO A 404 36.64 -17.41 -24.18
N LEU A 405 35.37 -17.78 -24.41
CA LEU A 405 34.21 -16.91 -24.21
C LEU A 405 33.91 -16.77 -22.71
N ARG A 406 33.92 -17.90 -21.99
CA ARG A 406 33.78 -17.92 -20.53
C ARG A 406 34.93 -17.16 -19.84
N LYS A 407 36.15 -17.24 -20.38
CA LYS A 407 37.29 -16.42 -19.94
C LYS A 407 37.06 -14.92 -20.17
N LEU A 408 36.51 -14.54 -21.33
CA LEU A 408 36.19 -13.15 -21.68
C LEU A 408 35.16 -12.55 -20.70
N ARG A 409 34.08 -13.27 -20.39
CA ARG A 409 33.08 -12.87 -19.39
C ARG A 409 33.71 -12.56 -18.02
N PHE A 410 34.62 -13.40 -17.54
CA PHE A 410 35.31 -13.17 -16.26
C PHE A 410 36.30 -12.00 -16.33
N GLN A 411 36.91 -11.71 -17.49
CA GLN A 411 37.73 -10.52 -17.70
C GLN A 411 36.89 -9.24 -17.59
N HIS A 412 35.75 -9.16 -18.30
CA HIS A 412 34.83 -8.02 -18.25
C HIS A 412 34.27 -7.78 -16.85
N ALA A 413 33.80 -8.84 -16.17
CA ALA A 413 33.31 -8.74 -14.80
C ALA A 413 34.42 -8.31 -13.81
N GLN A 414 35.66 -8.77 -13.99
CA GLN A 414 36.79 -8.33 -13.17
C GLN A 414 37.17 -6.86 -13.43
N GLU A 415 37.05 -6.39 -14.66
CA GLU A 415 37.32 -4.98 -15.02
C GLU A 415 36.27 -4.05 -14.41
N LEU A 416 34.99 -4.40 -14.49
CA LEU A 416 33.90 -3.66 -13.85
C LEU A 416 33.99 -3.68 -12.30
N LEU A 417 34.47 -4.77 -11.69
CA LEU A 417 34.81 -4.81 -10.26
C LEU A 417 35.98 -3.87 -9.86
N GLN A 418 36.79 -3.42 -10.82
CA GLN A 418 37.93 -2.52 -10.60
C GLN A 418 37.61 -1.05 -10.96
N ALA A 419 36.49 -0.78 -11.61
CA ALA A 419 36.00 0.55 -11.95
C ALA A 419 35.47 1.30 -10.72
N ARG A 420 36.38 1.89 -9.92
CA ARG A 420 36.05 2.61 -8.67
C ARG A 420 35.48 4.04 -8.85
N ASP A 421 35.29 4.50 -10.07
CA ASP A 421 34.70 5.81 -10.37
C ASP A 421 34.08 5.81 -11.77
N ALA A 422 33.17 6.76 -12.02
CA ALA A 422 32.41 6.86 -13.26
C ALA A 422 33.28 6.94 -14.53
N ARG A 423 34.44 7.62 -14.48
CA ARG A 423 35.34 7.72 -15.64
C ARG A 423 36.05 6.40 -15.94
N LYS A 424 36.43 5.64 -14.90
CA LYS A 424 36.96 4.28 -15.07
C LYS A 424 35.89 3.32 -15.58
N LEU A 425 34.64 3.49 -15.13
CA LEU A 425 33.49 2.70 -15.59
C LEU A 425 33.20 2.97 -17.07
N GLU A 426 32.94 4.21 -17.45
CA GLU A 426 32.74 4.68 -18.84
C GLU A 426 33.87 4.17 -19.77
N ALA A 427 35.13 4.31 -19.36
CA ALA A 427 36.26 3.83 -20.14
C ALA A 427 36.34 2.30 -20.25
N ALA A 428 35.86 1.54 -19.26
CA ALA A 428 35.75 0.08 -19.32
C ALA A 428 34.60 -0.34 -20.24
N LEU A 429 33.42 0.26 -20.08
CA LEU A 429 32.25 0.05 -20.95
C LEU A 429 32.62 0.27 -22.42
N ALA A 430 33.32 1.37 -22.74
CA ALA A 430 33.77 1.66 -24.10
C ALA A 430 34.76 0.62 -24.68
N ARG A 431 35.57 -0.06 -23.84
CA ARG A 431 36.44 -1.17 -24.29
C ARG A 431 35.63 -2.44 -24.54
N ILE A 432 34.76 -2.79 -23.59
CA ILE A 432 33.89 -3.98 -23.65
C ILE A 432 32.97 -3.92 -24.88
N GLU A 433 32.40 -2.74 -25.16
CA GLU A 433 31.53 -2.49 -26.31
C GLU A 433 32.25 -2.73 -27.64
N ILE A 434 33.48 -2.21 -27.79
CA ILE A 434 34.30 -2.45 -28.98
C ILE A 434 34.64 -3.94 -29.12
N GLU A 435 35.07 -4.59 -28.05
CA GLU A 435 35.50 -6.00 -28.06
C GLU A 435 34.35 -6.93 -28.46
N LEU A 436 33.18 -6.81 -27.80
CA LEU A 436 32.00 -7.61 -28.11
C LEU A 436 31.44 -7.33 -29.52
N ASN A 437 31.46 -6.08 -30.00
CA ASN A 437 31.05 -5.77 -31.38
C ASN A 437 31.91 -6.49 -32.43
N THR A 438 33.21 -6.73 -32.19
CA THR A 438 34.02 -7.51 -33.16
C THR A 438 33.52 -8.96 -33.30
N HIS A 439 32.89 -9.50 -32.26
CA HIS A 439 32.35 -10.86 -32.20
C HIS A 439 30.86 -10.95 -32.57
N LEU A 440 30.11 -9.84 -32.53
CA LEU A 440 28.70 -9.82 -32.95
C LEU A 440 28.54 -10.21 -34.44
N PRO A 441 27.61 -11.11 -34.80
CA PRO A 441 27.31 -11.40 -36.20
C PRO A 441 26.81 -10.17 -36.97
N ALA A 442 27.16 -10.08 -38.25
CA ALA A 442 26.51 -9.14 -39.15
C ALA A 442 25.02 -9.50 -39.28
N LEU A 443 24.16 -8.50 -39.47
CA LEU A 443 22.76 -8.74 -39.81
C LEU A 443 22.70 -9.53 -41.13
N ALA A 444 21.88 -10.58 -41.15
CA ALA A 444 21.35 -11.06 -42.42
C ALA A 444 20.41 -9.95 -42.95
N ASP A 445 20.58 -9.59 -44.22
CA ASP A 445 19.71 -8.63 -44.87
C ASP A 445 18.37 -9.33 -45.16
N ASP A 446 17.25 -8.84 -44.61
CA ASP A 446 15.91 -9.46 -44.70
C ASP A 446 15.26 -9.22 -46.07
N GLY A 447 16.04 -9.34 -47.15
CA GLY A 447 15.64 -9.12 -48.53
C GLY A 447 16.01 -10.30 -49.44
N GLU A 448 15.06 -10.73 -50.28
CA GLU A 448 15.33 -11.60 -51.43
C GLU A 448 16.10 -10.82 -52.53
N GLY A 449 17.37 -10.52 -52.26
CA GLY A 449 18.24 -9.70 -53.11
C GLY A 449 19.53 -10.44 -53.52
N ASP A 450 19.60 -10.80 -54.81
CA ASP A 450 20.75 -11.34 -55.56
C ASP A 450 22.04 -11.72 -54.78
N ARG A 451 22.29 -13.03 -54.63
CA ARG A 451 23.57 -13.57 -54.12
C ARG A 451 24.69 -13.47 -55.16
N SER A 452 25.11 -12.24 -55.47
CA SER A 452 26.14 -11.95 -56.45
C SER A 452 27.03 -10.78 -56.01
N LEU A 453 28.36 -10.95 -56.17
CA LEU A 453 29.38 -9.89 -56.12
C LEU A 453 29.51 -9.06 -54.82
N LYS A 454 30.19 -9.63 -53.81
CA LYS A 454 31.37 -9.02 -53.13
C LYS A 454 31.98 -9.95 -52.06
N ALA A 455 32.88 -10.83 -52.50
CA ALA A 455 33.70 -11.67 -51.62
C ALA A 455 35.19 -11.49 -51.97
N SER A 456 35.74 -10.33 -51.60
CA SER A 456 37.16 -9.99 -51.76
C SER A 456 37.55 -8.83 -50.84
N GLU A 457 38.80 -8.81 -50.37
CA GLU A 457 39.46 -7.68 -49.69
C GLU A 457 39.04 -7.37 -48.24
N ALA A 458 39.18 -8.35 -47.33
CA ALA A 458 39.29 -8.09 -45.88
C ALA A 458 40.15 -9.11 -45.08
N GLU A 459 40.96 -9.96 -45.74
CA GLU A 459 41.86 -10.88 -45.02
C GLU A 459 43.09 -10.15 -44.47
N SER A 460 43.00 -9.63 -43.24
CA SER A 460 44.14 -9.09 -42.49
C SER A 460 43.97 -9.25 -40.97
N ALA A 461 44.77 -10.13 -40.38
CA ALA A 461 45.11 -10.18 -38.95
C ALA A 461 43.97 -10.16 -37.90
N ALA A 462 42.74 -10.58 -38.26
CA ALA A 462 41.67 -10.76 -37.29
C ALA A 462 41.93 -11.98 -36.37
N SER A 463 41.64 -11.84 -35.08
CA SER A 463 41.54 -12.97 -34.15
C SER A 463 40.36 -13.88 -34.54
N PRO A 464 40.38 -15.19 -34.21
CA PRO A 464 39.23 -16.06 -34.47
C PRO A 464 37.98 -15.48 -33.81
N LYS A 465 36.94 -15.26 -34.62
CA LYS A 465 35.69 -14.63 -34.17
C LYS A 465 34.95 -15.58 -33.24
N LEU A 466 34.75 -15.17 -31.99
CA LEU A 466 33.98 -15.95 -31.02
C LEU A 466 32.50 -15.94 -31.39
N GLU A 467 31.84 -17.08 -31.23
CA GLU A 467 30.39 -17.19 -31.34
C GLU A 467 29.78 -16.73 -30.00
N LEU A 468 29.10 -15.58 -30.02
CA LEU A 468 28.49 -15.00 -28.81
C LEU A 468 27.21 -15.75 -28.44
N ALA A 469 27.06 -16.11 -27.17
CA ALA A 469 25.82 -16.68 -26.66
C ALA A 469 24.79 -15.56 -26.36
N PRO A 470 23.51 -15.89 -26.14
CA PRO A 470 22.47 -14.89 -25.88
C PRO A 470 22.80 -13.93 -24.72
N GLU A 471 23.43 -14.43 -23.65
CA GLU A 471 23.87 -13.60 -22.52
C GLU A 471 25.01 -12.62 -22.82
N ASP A 472 25.83 -12.86 -23.85
CA ASP A 472 26.88 -11.92 -24.27
C ASP A 472 26.31 -10.82 -25.18
N ILE A 473 25.32 -11.15 -26.01
CA ILE A 473 24.59 -10.19 -26.85
C ILE A 473 23.70 -9.28 -25.97
N HIS A 474 23.05 -9.87 -24.96
CA HIS A 474 22.34 -9.13 -23.91
C HIS A 474 23.28 -8.17 -23.17
N PHE A 475 24.47 -8.63 -22.75
CA PHE A 475 25.43 -7.77 -22.07
C PHE A 475 25.93 -6.61 -22.98
N LEU A 476 26.13 -6.84 -24.28
CA LEU A 476 26.45 -5.77 -25.22
C LEU A 476 25.34 -4.70 -25.29
N ALA A 477 24.06 -5.11 -25.31
CA ALA A 477 22.93 -4.16 -25.30
C ALA A 477 22.88 -3.32 -24.01
N VAL A 478 23.15 -3.94 -22.85
CA VAL A 478 23.27 -3.26 -21.55
C VAL A 478 24.42 -2.24 -21.55
N VAL A 479 25.58 -2.61 -22.11
CA VAL A 479 26.72 -1.70 -22.23
C VAL A 479 26.44 -0.55 -23.20
N GLN A 480 25.72 -0.79 -24.30
CA GLN A 480 25.29 0.25 -25.23
C GLN A 480 24.29 1.22 -24.59
N HIS A 481 23.32 0.70 -23.83
CA HIS A 481 22.37 1.50 -23.05
C HIS A 481 23.09 2.41 -22.04
N ALA A 482 24.01 1.85 -21.25
CA ALA A 482 24.81 2.61 -20.27
C ALA A 482 25.78 3.64 -20.90
N LEU A 483 26.07 3.53 -22.20
CA LEU A 483 26.86 4.50 -22.98
C LEU A 483 26.01 5.53 -23.73
N GLY A 484 24.67 5.50 -23.60
CA GLY A 484 23.77 6.40 -24.34
C GLY A 484 23.73 6.14 -25.85
N LYS A 485 23.95 4.89 -26.28
CA LYS A 485 23.83 4.43 -27.67
C LYS A 485 22.45 3.81 -27.90
N ASP A 486 21.41 4.60 -27.71
CA ASP A 486 20.03 4.14 -27.49
C ASP A 486 19.49 3.28 -28.65
N VAL A 487 19.81 3.64 -29.89
CA VAL A 487 19.35 2.97 -31.12
C VAL A 487 20.08 1.65 -31.32
N GLU A 488 21.39 1.62 -31.09
CA GLU A 488 22.19 0.39 -31.11
C GLU A 488 21.77 -0.56 -29.98
N ALA A 489 21.43 -0.03 -28.80
CA ALA A 489 20.94 -0.80 -27.66
C ALA A 489 19.59 -1.45 -27.96
N GLU A 490 18.58 -0.70 -28.42
CA GLU A 490 17.27 -1.26 -28.81
C GLU A 490 17.45 -2.39 -29.84
N ALA A 491 18.23 -2.13 -30.91
CA ALA A 491 18.51 -3.10 -31.96
C ALA A 491 19.37 -4.30 -31.54
N THR A 492 19.95 -4.30 -30.33
CA THR A 492 20.78 -5.38 -29.79
C THR A 492 20.04 -6.17 -28.69
N TYR A 493 19.18 -5.52 -27.87
CA TYR A 493 18.21 -6.23 -27.02
C TYR A 493 17.28 -7.10 -27.87
N ASP A 494 16.80 -6.57 -29.00
CA ASP A 494 15.95 -7.28 -29.94
C ASP A 494 16.63 -8.55 -30.52
N ARG A 495 17.95 -8.51 -30.73
CA ARG A 495 18.76 -9.68 -31.13
C ARG A 495 18.95 -10.66 -29.98
N ALA A 496 19.24 -10.17 -28.78
CA ALA A 496 19.43 -11.00 -27.59
C ALA A 496 18.15 -11.80 -27.27
N ILE A 497 16.98 -11.17 -27.31
CA ILE A 497 15.68 -11.82 -27.08
C ILE A 497 15.38 -12.88 -28.16
N LYS A 498 15.68 -12.59 -29.44
CA LYS A 498 15.56 -13.59 -30.52
C LYS A 498 16.52 -14.77 -30.29
N ALA A 499 17.76 -14.51 -29.87
CA ALA A 499 18.76 -15.54 -29.57
C ALA A 499 18.37 -16.41 -28.36
N TYR A 500 17.87 -15.81 -27.26
CA TYR A 500 17.31 -16.55 -26.13
C TYR A 500 16.12 -17.43 -26.57
N THR A 501 15.18 -16.89 -27.34
CA THR A 501 14.00 -17.62 -27.82
C THR A 501 14.39 -18.85 -28.65
N LEU A 502 15.45 -18.73 -29.48
CA LEU A 502 16.01 -19.85 -30.22
C LEU A 502 16.66 -20.88 -29.28
N ALA A 503 17.56 -20.46 -28.39
CA ALA A 503 18.25 -21.33 -27.45
C ALA A 503 17.29 -22.12 -26.53
N GLN A 504 16.19 -21.49 -26.08
CA GLN A 504 15.13 -22.11 -25.27
C GLN A 504 14.41 -23.29 -25.95
N SER A 505 14.56 -23.44 -27.27
CA SER A 505 14.02 -24.57 -28.05
C SER A 505 15.05 -25.69 -28.31
N GLN A 506 16.31 -25.49 -27.91
CA GLN A 506 17.46 -26.35 -28.26
C GLN A 506 18.22 -26.86 -27.03
N GLU A 507 18.33 -26.06 -25.97
CA GLU A 507 18.99 -26.46 -24.72
C GLU A 507 18.09 -27.27 -23.79
N GLN A 508 18.74 -28.11 -22.96
CA GLN A 508 18.09 -28.94 -21.94
C GLN A 508 17.88 -28.16 -20.62
N ASP A 509 18.73 -27.16 -20.35
CA ASP A 509 18.51 -26.15 -19.31
C ASP A 509 17.60 -25.04 -19.85
N ARG A 510 16.30 -25.26 -19.68
CA ARG A 510 15.26 -24.31 -20.10
C ARG A 510 15.06 -23.17 -19.09
N LEU A 511 15.40 -23.36 -17.80
CA LEU A 511 15.07 -22.40 -16.74
C LEU A 511 16.03 -21.21 -16.70
N ARG A 512 17.36 -21.44 -16.74
CA ARG A 512 18.36 -20.37 -16.82
C ARG A 512 18.08 -19.44 -17.99
N LEU A 513 17.76 -20.02 -19.16
CA LEU A 513 17.46 -19.26 -20.37
C LEU A 513 16.16 -18.46 -20.30
N HIS A 514 15.16 -18.86 -19.51
CA HIS A 514 13.96 -18.03 -19.30
C HIS A 514 14.24 -16.90 -18.30
N ILE A 515 14.99 -17.18 -17.22
CA ILE A 515 15.43 -16.16 -16.26
C ILE A 515 16.23 -15.05 -16.98
N LEU A 516 17.24 -15.44 -17.77
CA LEU A 516 18.09 -14.49 -18.49
C LEU A 516 17.34 -13.73 -19.59
N ALA A 517 16.37 -14.36 -20.27
CA ALA A 517 15.51 -13.69 -21.25
C ALA A 517 14.53 -12.68 -20.60
N ALA A 518 14.03 -12.98 -19.40
CA ALA A 518 13.19 -12.07 -18.64
C ALA A 518 13.99 -10.86 -18.14
N LEU A 519 15.23 -11.06 -17.66
CA LEU A 519 16.15 -9.96 -17.35
C LEU A 519 16.42 -9.10 -18.59
N CYS A 520 16.67 -9.71 -19.75
CA CYS A 520 16.88 -8.98 -21.00
C CYS A 520 15.68 -8.13 -21.45
N ARG A 521 14.44 -8.59 -21.18
CA ARG A 521 13.23 -7.79 -21.38
C ARG A 521 13.08 -6.68 -20.35
N ALA A 522 13.42 -6.93 -19.08
CA ALA A 522 13.41 -5.89 -18.06
C ALA A 522 14.39 -4.75 -18.43
N ASP A 523 15.59 -5.09 -18.90
CA ASP A 523 16.60 -4.11 -19.32
C ASP A 523 16.19 -3.32 -20.58
N GLN A 524 15.48 -3.95 -21.54
CA GLN A 524 14.85 -3.24 -22.66
C GLN A 524 13.67 -2.35 -22.17
N GLY A 525 12.92 -2.79 -21.17
CA GLY A 525 11.88 -2.00 -20.51
C GLY A 525 12.44 -0.75 -19.81
N GLU A 526 13.63 -0.84 -19.19
CA GLU A 526 14.33 0.31 -18.62
C GLU A 526 14.78 1.30 -19.71
N LEU A 527 15.31 0.83 -20.85
CA LEU A 527 15.61 1.70 -22.01
C LEU A 527 14.36 2.44 -22.51
N TYR A 528 13.22 1.74 -22.62
CA TYR A 528 11.94 2.35 -23.01
C TYR A 528 11.39 3.33 -21.96
N SER A 529 11.56 3.05 -20.67
CA SER A 529 11.10 3.90 -19.57
C SER A 529 11.93 5.18 -19.45
N GLN A 530 13.25 5.03 -19.28
CA GLN A 530 14.13 6.11 -18.86
C GLN A 530 14.56 7.02 -20.03
N VAL A 531 14.88 6.42 -21.19
CA VAL A 531 15.61 7.09 -22.27
C VAL A 531 14.72 7.39 -23.47
N LEU A 532 14.10 6.36 -24.06
CA LEU A 532 13.25 6.51 -25.24
C LEU A 532 11.86 7.08 -24.89
N ARG A 533 11.40 6.87 -23.65
CA ARG A 533 10.13 7.36 -23.08
C ARG A 533 8.88 6.87 -23.81
N GLU A 534 8.84 5.55 -24.00
CA GLU A 534 7.71 4.82 -24.59
C GLU A 534 7.05 3.92 -23.53
N PRO A 535 6.31 4.50 -22.56
CA PRO A 535 5.83 3.78 -21.38
C PRO A 535 4.92 2.58 -21.71
N GLN A 536 4.20 2.59 -22.83
CA GLN A 536 3.40 1.45 -23.27
C GLN A 536 4.25 0.28 -23.81
N LYS A 537 5.47 0.52 -24.32
CA LYS A 537 6.44 -0.54 -24.61
C LYS A 537 7.06 -1.03 -23.30
N ALA A 538 7.55 -0.12 -22.46
CA ALA A 538 8.17 -0.44 -21.17
C ALA A 538 7.26 -1.32 -20.28
N ALA A 539 6.02 -0.90 -20.05
CA ALA A 539 5.04 -1.68 -19.29
C ALA A 539 4.82 -3.08 -19.86
N LYS A 540 4.74 -3.21 -21.19
CA LYS A 540 4.55 -4.50 -21.87
C LYS A 540 5.75 -5.43 -21.72
N ASP A 541 6.96 -4.91 -21.73
CA ASP A 541 8.16 -5.73 -21.52
C ASP A 541 8.33 -6.14 -20.05
N PHE A 542 8.02 -5.27 -19.08
CA PHE A 542 7.92 -5.65 -17.66
C PHE A 542 6.84 -6.73 -17.43
N GLU A 543 5.64 -6.56 -18.02
CA GLU A 543 4.55 -7.54 -17.98
C GLU A 543 4.96 -8.90 -18.58
N THR A 544 5.64 -8.87 -19.74
CA THR A 544 6.09 -10.07 -20.46
C THR A 544 7.20 -10.79 -19.71
N ALA A 545 8.16 -10.04 -19.15
CA ALA A 545 9.24 -10.56 -18.33
C ALA A 545 8.71 -11.24 -17.05
N ARG A 546 7.76 -10.59 -16.37
CA ARG A 546 7.08 -11.12 -15.18
C ARG A 546 6.34 -12.43 -15.47
N ARG A 547 5.57 -12.50 -16.57
CA ARG A 547 4.77 -13.69 -16.91
C ARG A 547 5.60 -14.87 -17.39
N SER A 548 6.68 -14.66 -18.14
CA SER A 548 7.46 -15.77 -18.74
C SER A 548 8.13 -16.65 -17.69
N VAL A 549 8.70 -16.05 -16.64
CA VAL A 549 9.28 -16.81 -15.51
C VAL A 549 8.20 -17.50 -14.69
N LEU A 550 7.09 -16.81 -14.41
CA LEU A 550 6.01 -17.36 -13.59
C LEU A 550 5.34 -18.59 -14.25
N SER A 551 5.17 -18.58 -15.57
CA SER A 551 4.70 -19.76 -16.32
C SER A 551 5.65 -20.95 -16.14
N LEU A 552 6.96 -20.75 -16.33
CA LEU A 552 7.91 -21.85 -16.30
C LEU A 552 8.12 -22.42 -14.88
N LEU A 553 8.15 -21.59 -13.84
CA LEU A 553 8.19 -22.07 -12.46
C LEU A 553 6.93 -22.90 -12.13
N THR A 554 5.76 -22.44 -12.61
CA THR A 554 4.50 -23.16 -12.47
C THR A 554 4.51 -24.49 -13.24
N GLU A 555 5.04 -24.52 -14.47
CA GLU A 555 5.25 -25.74 -15.29
C GLU A 555 6.18 -26.74 -14.61
N GLN A 556 7.26 -26.27 -13.96
CA GLN A 556 8.27 -27.12 -13.32
C GLN A 556 7.94 -27.52 -11.87
N ASN A 557 6.77 -27.14 -11.34
CA ASN A 557 6.35 -27.38 -9.95
C ASN A 557 7.32 -26.80 -8.89
N ARG A 558 8.08 -25.74 -9.24
CA ARG A 558 8.94 -24.99 -8.31
C ARG A 558 8.13 -23.92 -7.56
N THR A 559 8.62 -23.50 -6.40
CA THR A 559 8.02 -22.38 -5.65
C THR A 559 8.12 -21.08 -6.44
N THR A 560 7.04 -20.30 -6.51
CA THR A 560 7.04 -19.00 -7.20
C THR A 560 7.92 -17.95 -6.50
N ASP A 561 8.27 -18.22 -5.24
CA ASP A 561 9.09 -17.38 -4.37
C ASP A 561 10.54 -17.25 -4.84
N SER A 562 11.06 -18.25 -5.57
CA SER A 562 12.35 -18.19 -6.26
C SER A 562 12.47 -17.00 -7.22
N ALA A 563 11.33 -16.46 -7.71
CA ALA A 563 11.25 -15.25 -8.52
C ALA A 563 10.46 -14.10 -7.86
N ALA A 564 10.05 -14.20 -6.59
CA ALA A 564 9.23 -13.16 -5.95
C ALA A 564 9.91 -11.79 -5.90
N PHE A 565 11.25 -11.77 -5.74
CA PHE A 565 12.05 -10.55 -5.83
C PHE A 565 11.81 -9.80 -7.15
N PHE A 566 12.03 -10.52 -8.25
CA PHE A 566 11.86 -10.02 -9.61
C PHE A 566 10.41 -9.66 -9.90
N ARG A 567 9.45 -10.48 -9.46
CA ARG A 567 8.01 -10.21 -9.60
C ARG A 567 7.62 -8.89 -8.93
N ILE A 568 8.07 -8.64 -7.70
CA ILE A 568 7.83 -7.38 -6.98
C ILE A 568 8.36 -6.19 -7.77
N PHE A 569 9.61 -6.26 -8.24
CA PHE A 569 10.20 -5.18 -9.03
C PHE A 569 9.49 -4.95 -10.37
N MET A 570 9.19 -6.00 -11.12
CA MET A 570 8.45 -5.89 -12.39
C MET A 570 7.05 -5.32 -12.17
N LEU A 571 6.34 -5.70 -11.11
CA LEU A 571 5.04 -5.11 -10.75
C LEU A 571 5.15 -3.61 -10.45
N CYS A 572 6.17 -3.20 -9.68
CA CYS A 572 6.38 -1.78 -9.37
C CYS A 572 6.77 -0.96 -10.61
N ARG A 573 7.65 -1.48 -11.48
CA ARG A 573 8.03 -0.80 -12.73
C ARG A 573 6.88 -0.75 -13.74
N GLU A 574 6.17 -1.86 -13.95
CA GLU A 574 4.94 -1.91 -14.76
C GLU A 574 3.90 -0.88 -14.26
N ALA A 575 3.74 -0.74 -12.94
CA ALA A 575 2.86 0.27 -12.34
C ALA A 575 3.37 1.71 -12.51
N ASP A 576 4.68 1.99 -12.36
CA ASP A 576 5.26 3.32 -12.62
C ASP A 576 4.89 3.79 -14.04
N GLU A 577 5.09 2.94 -15.04
CA GLU A 577 4.79 3.27 -16.44
C GLU A 577 3.30 3.55 -16.65
N TRP A 578 2.40 2.74 -16.07
CA TRP A 578 0.96 3.00 -16.14
C TRP A 578 0.53 4.30 -15.43
N LEU A 579 1.26 4.76 -14.40
CA LEU A 579 1.03 6.08 -13.80
C LEU A 579 1.40 7.21 -14.77
N THR A 580 2.49 7.09 -15.54
CA THR A 580 2.91 8.15 -16.50
C THR A 580 1.87 8.43 -17.58
N VAL A 581 1.07 7.42 -17.94
CA VAL A 581 -0.01 7.49 -18.95
C VAL A 581 -1.41 7.59 -18.32
N ASN A 582 -1.49 7.94 -17.03
CA ASN A 582 -2.72 8.13 -16.26
C ASN A 582 -3.67 6.92 -16.22
N ARG A 583 -3.13 5.69 -16.32
CA ARG A 583 -3.87 4.42 -16.26
C ARG A 583 -3.93 3.89 -14.82
N TRP A 584 -4.35 4.76 -13.89
CA TRP A 584 -4.18 4.56 -12.45
C TRP A 584 -4.81 3.27 -11.90
N SER A 585 -5.92 2.76 -12.48
CA SER A 585 -6.51 1.45 -12.13
C SER A 585 -5.50 0.32 -12.22
N GLN A 586 -4.77 0.27 -13.35
CA GLN A 586 -3.84 -0.82 -13.64
C GLN A 586 -2.62 -0.70 -12.71
N ALA A 587 -2.11 0.52 -12.51
CA ALA A 587 -1.05 0.78 -11.55
C ALA A 587 -1.43 0.39 -10.11
N ASN A 588 -2.61 0.79 -9.64
CA ASN A 588 -3.10 0.49 -8.29
C ASN A 588 -3.33 -1.03 -8.09
N GLN A 589 -3.82 -1.73 -9.13
CA GLN A 589 -3.96 -3.20 -9.11
C GLN A 589 -2.59 -3.90 -9.00
N LEU A 590 -1.62 -3.50 -9.83
CA LEU A 590 -0.26 -4.06 -9.83
C LEU A 590 0.49 -3.76 -8.53
N LEU A 591 0.32 -2.56 -7.96
CA LEU A 591 0.89 -2.20 -6.66
C LEU A 591 0.21 -2.95 -5.51
N SER A 592 -1.06 -3.34 -5.65
CA SER A 592 -1.74 -4.22 -4.68
C SER A 592 -1.22 -5.66 -4.79
N GLU A 593 -1.06 -6.20 -6.02
CA GLU A 593 -0.38 -7.49 -6.24
C GLU A 593 1.04 -7.47 -5.65
N ALA A 594 1.78 -6.37 -5.79
CA ALA A 594 3.11 -6.21 -5.23
C ALA A 594 3.13 -6.21 -3.70
N VAL A 595 2.11 -5.63 -3.04
CA VAL A 595 1.96 -5.68 -1.58
C VAL A 595 1.68 -7.12 -1.15
N ASP A 596 0.69 -7.79 -1.76
CA ASP A 596 0.34 -9.18 -1.42
C ASP A 596 1.57 -10.12 -1.54
N VAL A 597 2.35 -9.98 -2.62
CA VAL A 597 3.58 -10.78 -2.84
C VAL A 597 4.67 -10.41 -1.83
N ALA A 598 4.87 -9.13 -1.51
CA ALA A 598 5.88 -8.72 -0.53
C ALA A 598 5.49 -9.11 0.91
N GLU A 599 4.21 -9.09 1.27
CA GLU A 599 3.70 -9.51 2.57
C GLU A 599 3.79 -11.02 2.80
N ALA A 600 3.56 -11.84 1.76
CA ALA A 600 3.70 -13.30 1.84
C ALA A 600 5.17 -13.77 1.96
N LEU A 601 6.13 -12.97 1.50
CA LEU A 601 7.52 -13.38 1.28
C LEU A 601 8.37 -13.44 2.56
N ALA A 602 8.48 -12.31 3.28
CA ALA A 602 9.25 -12.21 4.54
C ALA A 602 8.82 -10.97 5.35
N PRO A 603 8.35 -11.11 6.61
CA PRO A 603 7.79 -10.00 7.38
C PRO A 603 8.84 -8.94 7.77
N ASN A 604 8.49 -7.67 7.59
CA ASN A 604 9.34 -6.50 7.84
C ASN A 604 10.68 -6.53 7.07
N HIS A 605 10.66 -7.06 5.85
CA HIS A 605 11.78 -7.06 4.89
C HIS A 605 11.81 -5.77 4.05
N PHE A 606 13.00 -5.34 3.58
CA PHE A 606 13.17 -4.05 2.88
C PHE A 606 12.31 -3.91 1.61
N LEU A 607 11.94 -5.02 0.97
CA LEU A 607 11.02 -5.03 -0.18
C LEU A 607 9.61 -4.56 0.17
N GLN A 608 9.10 -4.91 1.36
CA GLN A 608 7.81 -4.38 1.82
C GLN A 608 7.89 -2.86 1.95
N ALA A 609 9.00 -2.33 2.51
CA ALA A 609 9.23 -0.89 2.54
C ALA A 609 9.33 -0.28 1.13
N HIS A 610 10.00 -0.91 0.17
CA HIS A 610 10.03 -0.47 -1.23
C HIS A 610 8.63 -0.38 -1.83
N VAL A 611 7.83 -1.44 -1.71
CA VAL A 611 6.48 -1.49 -2.30
C VAL A 611 5.54 -0.50 -1.64
N HIS A 612 5.52 -0.42 -0.30
CA HIS A 612 4.71 0.59 0.39
C HIS A 612 5.15 2.02 0.01
N ARG A 613 6.44 2.28 -0.21
CA ARG A 613 6.94 3.56 -0.75
C ARG A 613 6.47 3.82 -2.18
N ARG A 614 6.49 2.83 -3.08
CA ARG A 614 5.96 2.94 -4.46
C ARG A 614 4.44 3.22 -4.43
N ARG A 615 3.67 2.48 -3.64
CA ARG A 615 2.22 2.71 -3.42
C ARG A 615 1.96 4.11 -2.85
N ALA A 616 2.76 4.57 -1.90
CA ALA A 616 2.62 5.91 -1.32
C ALA A 616 2.81 7.02 -2.37
N TRP A 617 3.86 6.91 -3.20
CA TRP A 617 4.07 7.85 -4.30
C TRP A 617 3.00 7.76 -5.39
N ALA A 618 2.48 6.57 -5.70
CA ALA A 618 1.33 6.41 -6.59
C ALA A 618 0.08 7.11 -6.04
N LYS A 619 -0.25 6.93 -4.76
CA LYS A 619 -1.46 7.48 -4.13
C LYS A 619 -1.40 9.00 -3.97
N ILE A 620 -0.24 9.58 -3.62
CA ILE A 620 -0.08 11.04 -3.53
C ILE A 620 -0.03 11.73 -4.89
N ILE A 621 0.19 11.02 -6.01
CA ILE A 621 -0.01 11.56 -7.36
C ILE A 621 -1.52 11.73 -7.68
N GLN A 622 -2.35 10.84 -7.12
CA GLN A 622 -3.79 10.69 -7.36
C GLN A 622 -4.68 11.50 -6.40
N TRP A 623 -4.09 12.35 -5.55
CA TRP A 623 -4.76 13.06 -4.44
C TRP A 623 -5.34 12.17 -3.32
N GLU A 624 -4.91 10.90 -3.22
CA GLU A 624 -5.37 9.95 -2.20
C GLU A 624 -4.44 10.02 -0.97
N ILE A 625 -4.57 11.12 -0.20
CA ILE A 625 -3.52 11.61 0.70
C ILE A 625 -3.29 10.73 1.94
N GLN A 626 -4.33 10.27 2.64
CA GLN A 626 -4.18 9.42 3.83
C GLN A 626 -3.70 8.01 3.46
N GLU A 627 -4.13 7.46 2.32
CA GLU A 627 -3.56 6.20 1.82
C GLU A 627 -2.05 6.33 1.55
N ALA A 628 -1.62 7.45 0.98
CA ALA A 628 -0.21 7.74 0.81
C ALA A 628 0.50 7.89 2.17
N LYS A 629 -0.08 8.63 3.11
CA LYS A 629 0.47 8.85 4.46
C LYS A 629 0.65 7.55 5.24
N CYS A 630 -0.37 6.70 5.30
CA CYS A 630 -0.31 5.36 5.89
C CYS A 630 0.74 4.48 5.20
N SER A 631 0.85 4.54 3.87
CA SER A 631 1.83 3.75 3.11
C SER A 631 3.28 4.22 3.37
N PHE A 632 3.52 5.54 3.48
CA PHE A 632 4.82 6.08 3.89
C PHE A 632 5.18 5.70 5.33
N GLN A 633 4.21 5.77 6.25
CA GLN A 633 4.38 5.38 7.65
C GLN A 633 4.74 3.90 7.77
N ARG A 634 3.97 3.02 7.11
CA ARG A 634 4.24 1.57 7.07
C ARG A 634 5.62 1.25 6.49
N SER A 635 6.05 1.96 5.44
CA SER A 635 7.40 1.84 4.88
C SER A 635 8.48 2.20 5.92
N ASN A 636 8.27 3.27 6.70
CA ASN A 636 9.20 3.71 7.74
C ASN A 636 9.22 2.82 8.98
N GLU A 637 8.10 2.24 9.40
CA GLU A 637 8.07 1.22 10.47
C GLU A 637 9.01 0.04 10.14
N ILE A 638 8.96 -0.43 8.89
CA ILE A 638 9.73 -1.57 8.40
C ILE A 638 11.23 -1.23 8.34
N LEU A 639 11.59 -0.04 7.84
CA LEU A 639 12.97 0.44 7.82
C LEU A 639 13.51 0.68 9.23
N HIS A 640 12.71 1.23 10.14
CA HIS A 640 13.11 1.40 11.55
C HIS A 640 13.36 0.06 12.25
N ALA A 641 12.49 -0.93 12.00
CA ALA A 641 12.69 -2.31 12.48
C ALA A 641 13.96 -2.96 11.87
N GLN A 642 14.42 -2.53 10.70
CA GLN A 642 15.69 -2.98 10.11
C GLN A 642 16.90 -2.32 10.79
N PHE A 643 16.88 -1.01 11.05
CA PHE A 643 17.95 -0.34 11.80
C PHE A 643 18.10 -0.90 13.23
N LEU A 644 16.98 -1.21 13.91
CA LEU A 644 16.98 -1.87 15.23
C LEU A 644 17.63 -3.27 15.21
N ARG A 645 17.44 -4.04 14.12
CA ARG A 645 18.15 -5.32 13.93
C ARG A 645 19.65 -5.09 13.72
N GLU A 646 20.02 -4.12 12.89
CA GLU A 646 21.42 -3.78 12.65
C GLU A 646 22.17 -3.39 13.92
N ALA A 647 21.57 -2.55 14.78
CA ALA A 647 22.11 -2.20 16.09
C ALA A 647 22.30 -3.42 17.01
N LYS A 648 21.29 -4.30 17.07
CA LYS A 648 21.34 -5.54 17.85
C LYS A 648 22.44 -6.49 17.35
N ASP A 649 22.62 -6.60 16.03
CA ASP A 649 23.65 -7.43 15.40
C ASP A 649 25.08 -6.90 15.66
N ARG A 650 25.24 -5.58 15.88
CA ARG A 650 26.49 -4.96 16.37
C ARG A 650 26.72 -5.17 17.88
N GLY A 651 25.75 -5.73 18.61
CA GLY A 651 25.82 -5.97 20.05
C GLY A 651 25.40 -4.79 20.93
N GLU A 652 24.72 -3.78 20.36
CA GLU A 652 24.21 -2.64 21.12
C GLU A 652 22.97 -3.04 21.92
N ILE A 653 22.96 -2.73 23.23
CA ILE A 653 21.78 -2.93 24.07
C ILE A 653 20.87 -1.71 23.87
N VAL A 654 19.95 -1.82 22.91
CA VAL A 654 18.90 -0.83 22.64
C VAL A 654 17.53 -1.34 23.07
N ASP A 655 16.70 -0.46 23.60
CA ASP A 655 15.30 -0.76 23.94
C ASP A 655 14.37 -0.68 22.70
N ALA A 656 13.07 -0.88 22.90
CA ALA A 656 12.06 -0.82 21.84
C ALA A 656 11.88 0.58 21.21
N THR A 657 12.45 1.63 21.82
CA THR A 657 12.47 3.01 21.31
C THR A 657 13.78 3.35 20.57
N GLY A 658 14.79 2.47 20.67
CA GLY A 658 16.11 2.67 20.09
C GLY A 658 17.09 3.44 21.00
N VAL A 659 16.79 3.57 22.30
CA VAL A 659 17.70 4.20 23.27
C VAL A 659 18.71 3.19 23.81
N SER A 660 19.99 3.56 23.83
CA SER A 660 21.09 2.72 24.34
C SER A 660 21.08 2.66 25.88
N VAL A 661 21.15 1.45 26.42
CA VAL A 661 20.96 1.16 27.86
C VAL A 661 22.28 1.10 28.64
N ASN A 662 23.44 1.20 27.97
CA ASN A 662 24.76 1.03 28.58
C ASN A 662 25.31 2.29 29.30
N GLY A 663 24.59 2.66 30.36
CA GLY A 663 25.00 3.26 31.64
C GLY A 663 26.28 4.10 31.79
N ASP A 664 26.10 5.23 32.47
CA ASP A 664 27.02 5.66 33.54
C ASP A 664 26.23 5.89 34.84
N VAL A 665 26.65 5.23 35.92
CA VAL A 665 26.13 5.39 37.28
C VAL A 665 27.31 5.33 38.23
N SER A 666 28.15 6.36 38.20
CA SER A 666 29.30 6.48 39.09
C SER A 666 29.54 7.93 39.54
N THR A 667 30.02 8.09 40.79
CA THR A 667 30.50 9.34 41.41
C THR A 667 29.58 10.56 41.34
N VAL A 668 28.68 10.69 42.34
CA VAL A 668 28.27 12.01 42.84
C VAL A 668 29.40 12.57 43.71
N ASP A 669 29.89 13.76 43.40
CA ASP A 669 30.94 14.46 44.15
C ASP A 669 30.31 15.32 45.27
N PRO A 670 30.60 15.08 46.57
CA PRO A 670 29.79 15.60 47.67
C PRO A 670 30.37 16.87 48.32
N ASP A 671 30.75 17.90 47.55
CA ASP A 671 31.26 19.17 48.11
C ASP A 671 30.96 20.40 47.21
N LEU A 672 29.85 21.10 47.48
CA LEU A 672 29.61 22.54 47.20
C LEU A 672 28.28 22.97 47.87
N PRO A 673 28.16 24.18 48.48
CA PRO A 673 27.05 24.53 49.38
C PRO A 673 25.87 25.26 48.70
N ASP A 674 24.74 25.30 49.40
CA ASP A 674 23.46 25.91 49.00
C ASP A 674 23.51 27.44 48.74
N THR A 675 22.75 27.89 47.73
CA THR A 675 22.05 29.19 47.74
C THR A 675 20.72 29.13 46.98
N ASP A 676 19.61 29.22 47.71
CA ASP A 676 18.41 30.06 47.51
C ASP A 676 18.21 30.77 46.14
N GLU A 677 17.00 30.91 45.59
CA GLU A 677 15.69 30.26 45.83
C GLU A 677 14.72 30.59 44.64
N SER A 678 13.53 29.98 44.61
CA SER A 678 12.40 30.20 43.69
C SER A 678 12.58 29.76 42.21
N GLY A 679 11.54 29.22 41.53
CA GLY A 679 10.22 28.88 42.05
C GLY A 679 9.15 28.61 40.98
N VAL A 680 9.22 27.48 40.27
CA VAL A 680 8.12 26.98 39.41
C VAL A 680 7.89 25.49 39.71
N ALA A 681 6.65 25.10 40.00
CA ALA A 681 6.32 23.75 40.47
C ALA A 681 6.27 22.73 39.33
N ALA A 682 7.03 21.64 39.47
CA ALA A 682 6.90 20.45 38.63
C ALA A 682 5.78 19.54 39.15
N ASN A 683 5.05 18.87 38.24
CA ASN A 683 4.16 17.76 38.58
C ASN A 683 4.69 16.46 37.97
N THR A 684 4.72 15.42 38.79
CA THR A 684 5.39 14.13 38.55
C THR A 684 4.84 13.33 37.38
N HIS A 685 5.73 12.74 36.57
CA HIS A 685 5.41 11.60 35.71
C HIS A 685 5.15 10.33 36.54
N PRO A 686 4.18 9.49 36.13
CA PRO A 686 4.27 8.05 36.21
C PRO A 686 4.62 7.44 34.84
N THR A 687 5.54 6.48 34.81
CA THR A 687 5.97 5.80 33.59
C THR A 687 4.88 4.87 33.05
N PHE A 688 4.56 4.95 31.75
CA PHE A 688 3.71 3.96 31.07
C PHE A 688 4.24 3.62 29.67
N LEU A 689 3.96 2.39 29.24
CA LEU A 689 4.59 1.74 28.09
C LEU A 689 4.06 2.28 26.74
N MET A 690 4.93 2.34 25.73
CA MET A 690 4.54 2.67 24.35
C MET A 690 3.62 1.59 23.75
N SER A 691 2.67 2.01 22.93
CA SER A 691 1.96 1.16 21.97
C SER A 691 1.71 1.92 20.66
N PRO A 692 1.67 1.27 19.47
CA PRO A 692 1.75 1.97 18.18
C PRO A 692 0.47 2.71 17.72
N ALA A 693 -0.45 3.04 18.63
CA ALA A 693 -1.84 3.37 18.28
C ALA A 693 -2.27 4.79 18.74
N ARG A 694 -1.61 5.84 18.22
CA ARG A 694 -2.13 7.25 18.21
C ARG A 694 -1.32 8.15 17.27
N LEU A 695 -1.64 8.13 15.98
CA LEU A 695 -1.19 9.13 14.98
C LEU A 695 -2.37 9.92 14.37
N ALA A 696 -3.40 10.13 15.19
CA ALA A 696 -4.55 10.99 14.91
C ALA A 696 -5.00 11.67 16.21
N GLY A 697 -5.17 13.00 16.20
CA GLY A 697 -5.75 13.74 17.34
C GLY A 697 -5.00 14.97 17.85
N CYS A 698 -4.86 16.00 17.00
CA CYS A 698 -4.79 17.42 17.37
C CYS A 698 -3.57 18.00 18.15
N GLN A 699 -3.46 19.33 18.05
CA GLN A 699 -2.58 20.27 18.77
C GLN A 699 -1.06 20.13 18.55
N ALA A 700 -0.53 21.01 17.69
CA ALA A 700 0.90 21.26 17.56
C ALA A 700 1.43 22.02 18.78
N ASN A 701 2.12 21.32 19.68
CA ASN A 701 3.03 21.89 20.67
C ASN A 701 4.07 20.84 21.10
N SER A 702 5.27 21.31 21.46
CA SER A 702 6.45 20.54 21.89
C SER A 702 7.06 19.54 20.89
N THR A 703 8.37 19.72 20.64
CA THR A 703 9.36 18.70 20.24
C THR A 703 8.98 17.73 19.10
N HIS A 704 9.40 18.09 17.87
CA HIS A 704 9.98 17.07 17.00
C HIS A 704 11.27 16.57 17.68
N GLU A 705 11.28 15.32 18.13
CA GLU A 705 12.50 14.69 18.64
C GLU A 705 13.48 14.44 17.48
N GLU A 706 14.77 14.59 17.74
CA GLU A 706 15.83 14.29 16.77
C GLU A 706 15.78 12.82 16.34
N LEU A 707 16.19 12.52 15.10
CA LEU A 707 16.24 11.13 14.64
C LEU A 707 17.20 10.30 15.53
N GLY A 708 16.65 9.26 16.16
CA GLY A 708 17.32 8.49 17.20
C GLY A 708 18.64 7.84 16.77
N PRO A 709 19.51 7.47 17.74
CA PRO A 709 20.87 7.00 17.45
C PRO A 709 20.88 5.78 16.52
N VAL A 710 19.91 4.87 16.66
CA VAL A 710 19.73 3.70 15.78
C VAL A 710 19.62 4.07 14.29
N PHE A 711 18.97 5.19 13.94
CA PHE A 711 18.96 5.71 12.56
C PHE A 711 20.30 6.37 12.21
N ARG A 712 20.85 7.20 13.10
CA ARG A 712 22.08 7.97 12.84
C ARG A 712 23.30 7.07 12.65
N ASP A 713 23.41 6.01 13.42
CA ASP A 713 24.60 5.15 13.54
C ASP A 713 24.53 3.88 12.66
N SER A 714 23.40 3.63 11.98
CA SER A 714 23.29 2.59 10.93
C SER A 714 24.28 2.81 9.77
N ALA A 715 24.81 1.73 9.20
CA ALA A 715 25.64 1.77 7.99
C ALA A 715 24.82 1.74 6.68
N ASP A 716 23.54 1.38 6.73
CA ASP A 716 22.65 1.20 5.58
C ASP A 716 22.09 2.53 5.05
N HIS A 717 22.99 3.34 4.51
CA HIS A 717 22.70 4.68 3.96
C HIS A 717 21.60 4.68 2.88
N ALA A 718 21.46 3.61 2.09
CA ALA A 718 20.37 3.47 1.13
C ALA A 718 19.00 3.43 1.83
N SER A 719 18.88 2.65 2.90
CA SER A 719 17.68 2.62 3.75
C SER A 719 17.44 3.96 4.46
N LYS A 720 18.49 4.69 4.87
CA LYS A 720 18.34 6.06 5.42
C LYS A 720 17.74 7.03 4.40
N ILE A 721 18.23 7.00 3.15
CA ILE A 721 17.68 7.84 2.05
C ILE A 721 16.22 7.50 1.79
N ALA A 722 15.86 6.21 1.78
CA ALA A 722 14.46 5.78 1.65
C ALA A 722 13.59 6.28 2.83
N TYR A 723 14.09 6.21 4.06
CA TYR A 723 13.39 6.67 5.26
C TYR A 723 13.12 8.19 5.23
N LEU A 724 14.15 8.99 4.87
CA LEU A 724 14.04 10.43 4.69
C LEU A 724 13.13 10.80 3.50
N HIS A 725 13.12 9.99 2.43
CA HIS A 725 12.22 10.15 1.29
C HIS A 725 10.74 9.94 1.67
N ASN A 726 10.47 8.99 2.58
CA ASN A 726 9.12 8.76 3.11
C ASN A 726 8.68 9.89 4.05
N LEU A 727 9.57 10.39 4.93
CA LEU A 727 9.28 11.58 5.75
C LEU A 727 8.95 12.81 4.90
N HIS A 728 9.69 13.00 3.79
CA HIS A 728 9.42 14.04 2.79
C HIS A 728 8.03 13.88 2.15
N GLY A 729 7.59 12.63 1.91
CA GLY A 729 6.24 12.31 1.44
C GLY A 729 5.14 12.59 2.48
N ILE A 730 5.41 12.34 3.77
CA ILE A 730 4.48 12.64 4.89
C ILE A 730 4.32 14.16 5.08
N ALA A 731 5.40 14.93 4.95
CA ALA A 731 5.34 16.39 4.96
C ALA A 731 4.52 16.93 3.78
N MET A 732 4.70 16.36 2.58
CA MET A 732 3.89 16.67 1.39
C MET A 732 2.41 16.38 1.62
N ALA A 733 2.09 15.19 2.13
CA ALA A 733 0.72 14.78 2.46
C ALA A 733 0.08 15.75 3.47
N THR A 734 0.86 16.22 4.47
CA THR A 734 0.39 17.19 5.47
C THR A 734 0.01 18.53 4.83
N ARG A 735 0.76 19.02 3.83
CA ARG A 735 0.39 20.24 3.07
C ARG A 735 -0.93 20.05 2.33
N PHE A 736 -1.10 18.93 1.62
CA PHE A 736 -2.31 18.67 0.84
C PHE A 736 -3.55 18.30 1.68
N GLN A 737 -3.38 17.86 2.94
CA GLN A 737 -4.45 17.82 3.95
C GLN A 737 -4.86 19.23 4.45
N GLY A 738 -4.22 20.30 3.96
CA GLY A 738 -4.52 21.70 4.25
C GLY A 738 -3.71 22.33 5.39
N ASP A 739 -2.87 21.54 6.08
CA ASP A 739 -2.01 22.07 7.14
C ASP A 739 -0.71 22.63 6.56
N THR A 740 -0.82 23.78 5.89
CA THR A 740 0.30 24.53 5.30
C THR A 740 1.36 24.88 6.35
N LYS A 741 0.94 25.25 7.57
CA LYS A 741 1.84 25.65 8.66
C LYS A 741 2.60 24.45 9.24
N GLY A 742 1.91 23.35 9.53
CA GLY A 742 2.54 22.11 9.99
C GLY A 742 3.49 21.52 8.96
N ALA A 743 3.11 21.54 7.67
CA ALA A 743 4.00 21.12 6.59
C ALA A 743 5.27 21.97 6.48
N ALA A 744 5.17 23.31 6.58
CA ALA A 744 6.33 24.20 6.57
C ALA A 744 7.25 24.01 7.80
N LEU A 745 6.70 23.67 8.96
CA LEU A 745 7.49 23.32 10.16
C LEU A 745 8.18 21.96 9.98
N TYR A 746 7.44 20.95 9.49
CA TYR A 746 7.96 19.60 9.22
C TYR A 746 9.11 19.64 8.21
N TYR A 747 8.93 20.32 7.07
CA TYR A 747 9.98 20.43 6.05
C TYR A 747 11.21 21.21 6.54
N ARG A 748 11.03 22.21 7.43
CA ARG A 748 12.14 22.95 8.03
C ARG A 748 12.96 22.09 9.00
N TRP A 749 12.32 21.22 9.78
CA TRP A 749 13.02 20.19 10.57
C TRP A 749 13.72 19.16 9.67
N LEU A 750 12.98 18.59 8.70
CA LEU A 750 13.50 17.54 7.82
C LEU A 750 14.67 18.02 6.95
N ALA A 751 14.70 19.30 6.54
CA ALA A 751 15.87 19.86 5.86
C ALA A 751 17.14 19.76 6.72
N GLY A 752 17.05 19.97 8.03
CA GLY A 752 18.15 19.78 8.98
C GLY A 752 18.61 18.32 9.07
N GLU A 753 17.68 17.37 9.24
CA GLU A 753 18.01 15.93 9.33
C GLU A 753 18.62 15.39 8.03
N VAL A 754 18.17 15.85 6.86
CA VAL A 754 18.76 15.47 5.57
C VAL A 754 20.15 16.10 5.37
N GLU A 755 20.40 17.30 5.90
CA GLU A 755 21.73 17.94 5.89
C GLU A 755 22.71 17.27 6.86
N ASP A 756 22.28 16.89 8.07
CA ASP A 756 23.07 16.06 9.01
C ASP A 756 23.39 14.68 8.39
N ALA A 757 22.42 14.03 7.74
CA ALA A 757 22.65 12.79 7.02
C ALA A 757 23.69 12.92 5.89
N LEU A 758 23.68 14.01 5.12
CA LEU A 758 24.68 14.28 4.09
C LEU A 758 26.07 14.62 4.68
N ALA A 759 26.13 15.31 5.81
CA ALA A 759 27.39 15.58 6.52
C ALA A 759 28.01 14.27 7.03
N ARG A 760 27.26 13.48 7.81
CA ARG A 760 27.71 12.18 8.33
C ARG A 760 28.10 11.22 7.20
N PHE A 761 27.37 11.23 6.09
CA PHE A 761 27.72 10.43 4.93
C PHE A 761 29.12 10.77 4.40
N ARG A 762 29.43 12.06 4.22
CA ARG A 762 30.74 12.53 3.72
C ARG A 762 31.90 12.23 4.67
N ASP A 763 31.64 12.21 5.98
CA ASP A 763 32.64 11.85 6.99
C ASP A 763 32.89 10.33 7.10
N SER A 764 31.96 9.48 6.65
CA SER A 764 31.99 8.02 6.88
C SER A 764 32.02 7.14 5.62
N ALA A 765 31.63 7.65 4.46
CA ALA A 765 31.41 6.87 3.24
C ALA A 765 31.86 7.61 1.96
N THR A 766 32.08 6.85 0.88
CA THR A 766 32.55 7.38 -0.41
C THR A 766 31.82 6.77 -1.61
N ASP A 767 30.50 6.60 -1.52
CA ASP A 767 29.62 6.19 -2.63
C ASP A 767 29.04 7.45 -3.31
N ALA A 768 29.48 7.72 -4.54
CA ALA A 768 29.12 8.95 -5.26
C ALA A 768 27.65 8.98 -5.73
N ASP A 769 26.99 7.82 -5.89
CA ASP A 769 25.55 7.80 -6.16
C ASP A 769 24.78 8.16 -4.89
N LEU A 770 25.08 7.52 -3.75
CA LEU A 770 24.42 7.86 -2.48
C LEU A 770 24.63 9.33 -2.08
N GLU A 771 25.81 9.90 -2.36
CA GLU A 771 26.03 11.35 -2.18
C GLU A 771 25.12 12.17 -3.10
N THR A 772 25.00 11.80 -4.38
CA THR A 772 24.14 12.47 -5.37
C THR A 772 22.66 12.36 -5.01
N GLN A 773 22.21 11.20 -4.51
CA GLN A 773 20.86 10.99 -4.00
C GLN A 773 20.58 11.85 -2.76
N LEU A 774 21.53 11.96 -1.82
CA LEU A 774 21.42 12.83 -0.64
C LEU A 774 21.41 14.32 -1.02
N ILE A 775 22.31 14.78 -1.90
CA ILE A 775 22.32 16.15 -2.43
C ILE A 775 20.97 16.48 -3.09
N SER A 776 20.45 15.57 -3.92
CA SER A 776 19.13 15.70 -4.54
C SER A 776 18.01 15.76 -3.49
N ARG A 777 18.11 14.99 -2.40
CA ARG A 777 17.15 15.02 -1.29
C ARG A 777 17.20 16.33 -0.51
N VAL A 778 18.39 16.91 -0.29
CA VAL A 778 18.55 18.25 0.31
C VAL A 778 17.86 19.29 -0.57
N ILE A 779 18.17 19.33 -1.87
CA ILE A 779 17.62 20.32 -2.81
C ILE A 779 16.08 20.20 -2.88
N ASN A 780 15.55 18.99 -3.06
CA ASN A 780 14.11 18.78 -3.17
C ASN A 780 13.35 19.07 -1.86
N THR A 781 13.96 18.80 -0.70
CA THR A 781 13.33 19.09 0.61
C THR A 781 13.31 20.60 0.88
N GLN A 782 14.38 21.31 0.50
CA GLN A 782 14.44 22.77 0.54
C GLN A 782 13.50 23.43 -0.49
N GLU A 783 13.32 22.82 -1.66
CA GLU A 783 12.35 23.28 -2.69
C GLU A 783 10.90 23.07 -2.23
N ARG A 784 10.56 21.93 -1.60
CA ARG A 784 9.22 21.74 -1.04
C ARG A 784 8.92 22.58 0.20
N LEU A 785 9.93 23.03 0.95
CA LEU A 785 9.74 24.06 1.98
C LEU A 785 9.28 25.38 1.35
N GLY A 786 9.93 25.80 0.25
CA GLY A 786 9.50 26.97 -0.53
C GLY A 786 8.09 26.82 -1.10
N ASP A 787 7.70 25.62 -1.55
CA ASP A 787 6.34 25.33 -2.00
C ASP A 787 5.29 25.41 -0.88
N CYS A 788 5.64 25.20 0.39
CA CYS A 788 4.74 25.44 1.52
C CYS A 788 4.57 26.94 1.80
N ASN A 789 5.61 27.73 1.55
CA ASN A 789 5.57 29.18 1.67
C ASN A 789 4.93 29.86 0.44
N LEU A 790 4.78 29.15 -0.69
CA LEU A 790 4.17 29.66 -1.94
C LEU A 790 2.71 29.20 -2.17
N PHE A 791 2.35 27.95 -1.82
CA PHE A 791 1.02 27.38 -2.08
C PHE A 791 0.40 26.74 -0.83
N GLY A 792 -0.90 26.97 -0.63
CA GLY A 792 -1.66 26.50 0.54
C GLY A 792 -2.64 27.56 1.04
N ASN A 793 -2.92 27.57 2.34
CA ASN A 793 -3.69 28.63 2.98
C ASN A 793 -2.89 29.96 2.95
N PRO A 794 -3.39 31.02 2.27
CA PRO A 794 -2.71 32.32 2.20
C PRO A 794 -2.41 32.97 3.55
N GLU A 795 -3.10 32.57 4.63
CA GLU A 795 -2.83 33.04 6.00
C GLU A 795 -1.48 32.56 6.55
N PHE A 796 -0.85 31.56 5.92
CA PHE A 796 0.44 30.97 6.33
C PHE A 796 1.50 30.95 5.23
N CYS A 797 1.21 31.43 4.02
CA CYS A 797 2.19 31.59 2.94
C CYS A 797 3.01 32.88 3.14
N ASP A 798 4.29 32.84 2.80
CA ASP A 798 5.17 34.02 2.73
C ASP A 798 6.01 33.94 1.44
N PRO A 799 5.68 34.71 0.40
CA PRO A 799 6.43 34.73 -0.86
C PRO A 799 7.90 35.12 -0.71
N ARG A 800 8.27 35.83 0.37
CA ARG A 800 9.68 36.17 0.65
C ARG A 800 10.46 34.97 1.14
N GLU A 801 9.96 34.24 2.14
CA GLU A 801 10.60 33.00 2.59
C GLU A 801 10.60 31.96 1.45
N ALA A 802 9.54 31.88 0.65
CA ALA A 802 9.51 31.03 -0.55
C ALA A 802 10.65 31.35 -1.54
N PHE A 803 10.84 32.62 -1.88
CA PHE A 803 11.93 33.06 -2.75
C PHE A 803 13.31 32.71 -2.17
N ASP A 804 13.51 32.91 -0.87
CA ASP A 804 14.75 32.57 -0.17
C ASP A 804 14.97 31.04 -0.05
N ASP A 805 13.91 30.24 0.07
CA ASP A 805 13.97 28.77 0.02
C ASP A 805 14.37 28.25 -1.36
N PHE A 806 13.73 28.73 -2.42
CA PHE A 806 14.12 28.37 -3.78
C PHE A 806 15.54 28.85 -4.11
N ARG A 807 15.99 29.99 -3.53
CA ARG A 807 17.38 30.46 -3.62
C ARG A 807 18.36 29.55 -2.85
N ARG A 808 17.99 29.06 -1.65
CA ARG A 808 18.76 28.06 -0.88
C ARG A 808 18.89 26.74 -1.66
N ALA A 809 17.81 26.29 -2.32
CA ALA A 809 17.83 25.13 -3.21
C ALA A 809 18.75 25.37 -4.43
N MET A 810 18.56 26.49 -5.15
CA MET A 810 19.34 26.86 -6.35
C MET A 810 20.85 26.86 -6.09
N ASN A 811 21.27 27.43 -4.96
CA ASN A 811 22.68 27.49 -4.55
C ASN A 811 23.36 26.11 -4.46
N ARG A 812 22.58 25.03 -4.28
CA ARG A 812 23.10 23.65 -4.17
C ARG A 812 23.03 22.86 -5.48
N VAL A 813 22.26 23.30 -6.49
CA VAL A 813 22.12 22.58 -7.78
C VAL A 813 23.44 22.47 -8.54
N HIS A 814 24.41 23.36 -8.29
CA HIS A 814 25.74 23.29 -8.90
C HIS A 814 26.52 22.00 -8.56
N LEU A 815 26.14 21.30 -7.48
CA LEU A 815 26.69 20.02 -7.05
C LEU A 815 26.18 18.84 -7.89
N LEU A 816 25.12 19.02 -8.69
CA LEU A 816 24.58 18.02 -9.60
C LEU A 816 25.17 18.15 -11.01
N SER A 817 25.22 17.03 -11.72
CA SER A 817 25.70 16.88 -13.10
C SER A 817 24.59 16.43 -14.05
N GLY A 818 24.84 16.50 -15.37
CA GLY A 818 23.92 16.04 -16.42
C GLY A 818 22.67 16.92 -16.60
N SER A 819 21.76 16.48 -17.47
CA SER A 819 20.54 17.21 -17.85
C SER A 819 19.54 17.43 -16.70
N GLY A 820 19.56 16.57 -15.68
CA GLY A 820 18.75 16.72 -14.47
C GLY A 820 19.04 18.04 -13.72
N ARG A 821 20.31 18.50 -13.75
CA ARG A 821 20.73 19.80 -13.23
C ARG A 821 20.01 20.95 -13.94
N GLU A 822 20.07 21.00 -15.28
CA GLU A 822 19.48 22.07 -16.10
C GLU A 822 17.96 22.17 -15.91
N ARG A 823 17.28 21.01 -15.89
CA ARG A 823 15.83 20.92 -15.61
C ARG A 823 15.49 21.50 -14.23
N LEU A 824 16.29 21.17 -13.21
CA LEU A 824 16.09 21.64 -11.84
C LEU A 824 16.40 23.14 -11.68
N GLN A 825 17.43 23.66 -12.35
CA GLN A 825 17.69 25.11 -12.42
C GLN A 825 16.50 25.85 -13.07
N THR A 826 15.98 25.34 -14.18
CA THR A 826 14.83 25.93 -14.89
C THR A 826 13.57 25.93 -14.00
N MET A 827 13.28 24.82 -13.32
CA MET A 827 12.14 24.72 -12.38
C MET A 827 12.26 25.72 -11.21
N LEU A 828 13.46 25.86 -10.62
CA LEU A 828 13.68 26.79 -9.52
C LEU A 828 13.63 28.25 -9.97
N LEU A 829 14.13 28.60 -11.16
CA LEU A 829 13.97 29.94 -11.75
C LEU A 829 12.49 30.32 -11.93
N TYR A 830 11.68 29.41 -12.46
CA TYR A 830 10.23 29.64 -12.57
C TYR A 830 9.57 29.84 -11.20
N LYS A 831 9.91 29.01 -10.20
CA LYS A 831 9.33 29.14 -8.84
C LYS A 831 9.77 30.41 -8.11
N GLN A 832 11.02 30.83 -8.29
CA GLN A 832 11.48 32.15 -7.82
C GLN A 832 10.73 33.29 -8.51
N ALA A 833 10.51 33.23 -9.83
CA ALA A 833 9.73 34.23 -10.55
C ALA A 833 8.27 34.29 -10.08
N LEU A 834 7.63 33.14 -9.78
CA LEU A 834 6.30 33.11 -9.17
C LEU A 834 6.29 33.82 -7.81
N ALA A 835 7.19 33.43 -6.89
CA ALA A 835 7.28 34.04 -5.57
C ALA A 835 7.55 35.55 -5.62
N LEU A 836 8.46 35.99 -6.48
CA LEU A 836 8.82 37.39 -6.69
C LEU A 836 7.70 38.22 -7.36
N SER A 837 6.80 37.58 -8.11
CA SER A 837 5.65 38.25 -8.74
C SER A 837 4.50 38.54 -7.77
N LEU A 838 4.42 37.84 -6.62
CA LEU A 838 3.30 37.96 -5.69
C LEU A 838 3.42 39.15 -4.73
N PRO A 839 2.29 39.73 -4.26
CA PRO A 839 2.28 40.84 -3.29
C PRO A 839 3.06 40.52 -2.03
N SER A 840 4.18 41.22 -1.86
CA SER A 840 5.13 41.02 -0.76
C SER A 840 6.07 42.22 -0.66
N ALA A 841 6.87 42.29 0.41
CA ALA A 841 7.90 43.31 0.57
C ALA A 841 9.09 43.18 -0.42
N ILE A 842 9.08 42.16 -1.30
CA ILE A 842 10.10 41.93 -2.34
C ILE A 842 9.50 41.91 -3.76
N GLN A 843 8.24 42.32 -3.95
CA GLN A 843 7.55 42.17 -5.23
C GLN A 843 8.25 42.94 -6.36
N ASP A 844 8.70 42.21 -7.38
CA ASP A 844 9.36 42.74 -8.58
C ASP A 844 8.97 41.91 -9.80
N THR A 845 7.95 42.37 -10.52
CA THR A 845 7.46 41.71 -11.73
C THR A 845 8.39 41.87 -12.92
N GLU A 846 9.22 42.92 -12.99
CA GLU A 846 10.17 43.08 -14.09
C GLU A 846 11.29 42.04 -13.99
N LEU A 847 11.89 41.88 -12.81
CA LEU A 847 12.90 40.87 -12.53
C LEU A 847 12.30 39.45 -12.64
N ALA A 848 11.06 39.23 -12.16
CA ALA A 848 10.37 37.96 -12.37
C ALA A 848 10.23 37.63 -13.87
N LEU A 849 9.87 38.62 -14.71
CA LEU A 849 9.82 38.44 -16.17
C LEU A 849 11.19 38.25 -16.81
N GLN A 850 12.27 38.82 -16.25
CA GLN A 850 13.65 38.54 -16.68
C GLN A 850 14.03 37.07 -16.37
N MET A 851 13.73 36.59 -15.17
CA MET A 851 13.97 35.19 -14.76
C MET A 851 13.17 34.20 -15.62
N CYS A 852 11.89 34.50 -15.89
CA CYS A 852 11.05 33.73 -16.80
C CYS A 852 11.66 33.61 -18.20
N ARG A 853 12.22 34.68 -18.79
CA ARG A 853 12.83 34.60 -20.12
C ARG A 853 14.00 33.62 -20.18
N HIS A 854 14.86 33.60 -19.16
CA HIS A 854 16.00 32.69 -19.11
C HIS A 854 15.59 31.23 -18.84
N ALA A 855 14.50 31.03 -18.08
CA ALA A 855 13.88 29.72 -17.91
C ALA A 855 13.23 29.24 -19.22
N ASP A 856 12.52 30.11 -19.94
CA ASP A 856 11.88 29.83 -21.24
C ASP A 856 12.90 29.39 -22.31
N GLU A 857 14.09 30.03 -22.35
CA GLU A 857 15.21 29.63 -23.23
C GLU A 857 15.62 28.17 -23.02
N THR A 858 15.73 27.73 -21.76
CA THR A 858 16.16 26.37 -21.40
C THR A 858 15.01 25.36 -21.55
N TYR A 859 13.78 25.78 -21.21
CA TYR A 859 12.57 24.98 -21.38
C TYR A 859 12.30 24.67 -22.86
N ALA A 860 12.48 25.64 -23.76
CA ALA A 860 12.24 25.45 -25.19
C ALA A 860 13.07 24.32 -25.81
N ILE A 861 14.29 24.08 -25.32
CA ILE A 861 15.18 22.99 -25.77
C ILE A 861 14.63 21.61 -25.33
N GLN A 862 13.90 21.55 -24.23
CA GLN A 862 13.41 20.30 -23.62
C GLN A 862 11.89 20.09 -23.75
N ARG A 863 11.17 21.03 -24.39
CA ARG A 863 9.69 21.13 -24.40
C ARG A 863 9.00 19.87 -24.91
N ASP A 864 9.47 19.29 -26.01
CA ASP A 864 8.91 18.07 -26.62
C ASP A 864 9.06 16.83 -25.71
N LYS A 865 9.95 16.90 -24.71
CA LYS A 865 10.17 15.89 -23.66
C LYS A 865 9.73 16.36 -22.28
N ALA A 866 8.98 17.46 -22.17
CA ALA A 866 8.54 18.01 -20.90
C ALA A 866 7.25 17.33 -20.40
N THR A 867 7.28 16.81 -19.17
CA THR A 867 6.14 16.17 -18.51
C THR A 867 6.00 16.63 -17.06
N GLY A 868 4.80 16.45 -16.49
CA GLY A 868 4.49 16.75 -15.09
C GLY A 868 4.69 18.23 -14.74
N LEU A 869 5.16 18.50 -13.52
CA LEU A 869 5.40 19.85 -13.00
C LEU A 869 6.33 20.70 -13.91
N PHE A 870 7.33 20.09 -14.56
CA PHE A 870 8.25 20.83 -15.42
C PHE A 870 7.53 21.46 -16.63
N GLN A 871 6.60 20.71 -17.22
CA GLN A 871 5.76 21.17 -18.32
C GLN A 871 4.76 22.23 -17.83
N ALA A 872 4.09 21.98 -16.70
CA ALA A 872 3.13 22.93 -16.12
C ALA A 872 3.80 24.28 -15.77
N LEU A 873 5.03 24.28 -15.26
CA LEU A 873 5.80 25.49 -15.03
C LEU A 873 6.16 26.18 -16.35
N GLY A 874 6.66 25.47 -17.36
CA GLY A 874 7.08 26.07 -18.63
C GLY A 874 5.95 26.67 -19.47
N GLU A 875 4.79 26.01 -19.53
CA GLU A 875 3.64 26.53 -20.29
C GLU A 875 2.97 27.73 -19.60
N LEU A 876 2.81 27.68 -18.26
CA LEU A 876 1.97 28.61 -17.49
C LEU A 876 2.75 29.75 -16.80
N THR A 877 3.96 29.54 -16.27
CA THR A 877 4.62 30.50 -15.36
C THR A 877 4.79 31.88 -15.98
N THR A 878 5.35 31.97 -17.19
CA THR A 878 5.54 33.24 -17.88
C THR A 878 4.21 33.95 -18.20
N LYS A 879 3.08 33.22 -18.28
CA LYS A 879 1.75 33.82 -18.46
C LYS A 879 1.15 34.30 -17.13
N ILE A 880 1.38 33.56 -16.04
CA ILE A 880 1.00 33.94 -14.67
C ILE A 880 1.67 35.29 -14.30
N VAL A 881 3.00 35.36 -14.42
CA VAL A 881 3.77 36.57 -14.06
C VAL A 881 3.33 37.76 -14.90
N ARG A 882 3.11 37.59 -16.22
CA ARG A 882 2.57 38.65 -17.10
C ARG A 882 1.18 39.13 -16.69
N GLN A 883 0.29 38.24 -16.24
CA GLN A 883 -1.06 38.64 -15.84
C GLN A 883 -1.04 39.49 -14.55
N ILE A 884 -0.10 39.22 -13.64
CA ILE A 884 0.11 40.06 -12.45
C ILE A 884 0.77 41.39 -12.83
N ASP A 885 1.83 41.36 -13.64
CA ASP A 885 2.54 42.55 -14.12
C ASP A 885 1.62 43.58 -14.81
N VAL A 886 0.80 43.12 -15.75
CA VAL A 886 -0.20 43.98 -16.43
C VAL A 886 -1.25 44.51 -15.45
N ALA A 887 -1.64 43.76 -14.43
CA ALA A 887 -2.60 44.21 -13.43
C ALA A 887 -2.04 45.29 -12.49
N LEU A 888 -0.72 45.32 -12.27
CA LEU A 888 -0.03 46.36 -11.48
C LEU A 888 0.25 47.63 -12.30
N GLN A 889 0.41 47.50 -13.62
CA GLN A 889 0.76 48.62 -14.51
C GLN A 889 -0.44 49.46 -14.99
N VAL A 890 -1.67 48.95 -14.90
CA VAL A 890 -2.89 49.65 -15.37
C VAL A 890 -3.52 50.47 -14.23
N PRO A 891 -3.62 51.81 -14.36
CA PRO A 891 -4.40 52.64 -13.44
C PRO A 891 -5.90 52.33 -13.51
N GLU A 892 -6.58 52.35 -12.36
CA GLU A 892 -8.02 52.05 -12.25
C GLU A 892 -8.92 52.93 -13.14
N GLU A 893 -8.46 54.14 -13.49
CA GLU A 893 -9.25 55.13 -14.25
C GLU A 893 -9.17 54.96 -15.79
N THR A 894 -8.26 54.15 -16.33
CA THR A 894 -8.04 54.01 -17.79
C THR A 894 -8.56 52.70 -18.35
N VAL A 895 -9.90 52.56 -18.40
CA VAL A 895 -10.59 51.33 -18.84
C VAL A 895 -11.58 51.64 -19.95
N ASN A 896 -11.20 51.44 -21.21
CA ASN A 896 -12.14 51.58 -22.34
C ASN A 896 -11.77 50.82 -23.62
N ASP A 897 -10.87 49.83 -23.56
CA ASP A 897 -10.55 48.97 -24.72
C ASP A 897 -10.81 47.50 -24.37
N GLN A 898 -11.89 46.96 -24.94
CA GLN A 898 -12.28 45.56 -24.79
C GLN A 898 -11.61 44.70 -25.87
N THR A 899 -11.69 43.37 -25.75
CA THR A 899 -11.34 42.37 -26.80
C THR A 899 -9.87 41.96 -27.00
N SER A 900 -8.90 42.46 -26.23
CA SER A 900 -7.56 41.83 -26.22
C SER A 900 -7.60 40.42 -25.57
N PRO A 901 -7.09 39.36 -26.22
CA PRO A 901 -7.09 37.99 -25.67
C PRO A 901 -6.17 37.84 -24.45
N CYS A 902 -6.61 37.04 -23.48
CA CYS A 902 -5.85 36.78 -22.25
C CYS A 902 -4.98 35.53 -22.42
N GLN A 903 -3.67 35.74 -22.65
CA GLN A 903 -2.67 34.67 -22.86
C GLN A 903 -2.65 33.61 -21.75
N LEU A 904 -3.01 33.97 -20.51
CA LEU A 904 -3.11 33.02 -19.39
C LEU A 904 -4.35 32.12 -19.49
N ARG A 905 -5.49 32.64 -19.95
CA ARG A 905 -6.70 31.83 -20.17
C ARG A 905 -6.49 30.84 -21.32
N GLU A 906 -5.93 31.30 -22.42
CA GLU A 906 -5.66 30.45 -23.60
C GLU A 906 -4.73 29.29 -23.20
N ALA A 907 -3.60 29.60 -22.56
CA ALA A 907 -2.69 28.58 -22.03
C ALA A 907 -3.33 27.64 -21.00
N LEU A 908 -4.28 28.12 -20.18
CA LEU A 908 -5.02 27.28 -19.23
C LEU A 908 -6.03 26.34 -19.90
N LEU A 909 -6.70 26.78 -20.96
CA LEU A 909 -7.63 25.94 -21.73
C LEU A 909 -6.87 24.88 -22.52
N ASP A 910 -5.76 25.25 -23.17
CA ASP A 910 -4.87 24.32 -23.86
C ASP A 910 -4.29 23.30 -22.87
N TYR A 911 -3.79 23.74 -21.70
CA TYR A 911 -3.17 22.85 -20.72
C TYR A 911 -4.16 21.96 -19.97
N ARG A 912 -5.42 22.41 -19.78
CA ARG A 912 -6.52 21.55 -19.29
C ARG A 912 -6.70 20.34 -20.20
N ASP A 913 -6.64 20.53 -21.50
CA ASP A 913 -6.87 19.46 -22.48
C ASP A 913 -5.65 18.53 -22.61
N VAL A 914 -4.45 19.00 -22.23
CA VAL A 914 -3.24 18.16 -22.04
C VAL A 914 -3.35 17.26 -20.79
N ILE A 915 -3.79 17.79 -19.64
CA ILE A 915 -3.83 17.02 -18.38
C ILE A 915 -5.09 16.14 -18.23
N GLY A 916 -6.17 16.49 -18.95
CA GLY A 916 -7.39 15.69 -19.04
C GLY A 916 -8.13 15.52 -17.70
N ARG A 917 -8.69 14.33 -17.48
CA ARG A 917 -9.54 14.00 -16.32
C ARG A 917 -8.79 13.40 -15.12
N SER A 918 -7.52 13.05 -15.31
CA SER A 918 -6.69 12.39 -14.30
C SER A 918 -5.33 13.10 -14.23
N PRO A 919 -5.29 14.38 -13.80
CA PRO A 919 -4.06 15.16 -13.77
C PRO A 919 -3.15 14.70 -12.62
N HIS A 920 -1.84 14.65 -12.86
CA HIS A 920 -0.87 14.48 -11.78
C HIS A 920 -0.96 15.68 -10.82
N ARG A 921 -1.05 15.43 -9.50
CA ARG A 921 -1.11 16.43 -8.42
C ARG A 921 -0.47 17.79 -8.72
N ASP A 922 0.84 17.83 -8.94
CA ASP A 922 1.58 19.09 -9.17
C ASP A 922 1.16 19.86 -10.44
N GLN A 923 0.60 19.18 -11.46
CA GLN A 923 0.02 19.86 -12.63
C GLN A 923 -1.32 20.52 -12.28
N LEU A 924 -2.15 19.83 -11.49
CA LEU A 924 -3.43 20.38 -11.04
C LEU A 924 -3.24 21.53 -10.05
N GLU A 925 -2.24 21.45 -9.16
CA GLU A 925 -1.82 22.56 -8.29
C GLU A 925 -1.47 23.82 -9.10
N MET A 926 -0.65 23.66 -10.16
CA MET A 926 -0.32 24.76 -11.05
C MET A 926 -1.55 25.32 -11.79
N CYS A 927 -2.51 24.48 -12.19
CA CYS A 927 -3.76 24.93 -12.84
C CYS A 927 -4.70 25.67 -11.87
N LEU A 928 -4.84 25.16 -10.64
CA LEU A 928 -5.58 25.81 -9.55
C LEU A 928 -4.98 27.19 -9.24
N PHE A 929 -3.66 27.27 -9.06
CA PHE A 929 -2.95 28.52 -8.81
C PHE A 929 -3.06 29.51 -9.98
N ALA A 930 -2.80 29.07 -11.21
CA ALA A 930 -2.94 29.87 -12.42
C ALA A 930 -4.36 30.41 -12.61
N SER A 931 -5.39 29.58 -12.39
CA SER A 931 -6.79 29.99 -12.50
C SER A 931 -7.22 30.94 -11.37
N LYS A 932 -6.66 30.80 -10.16
CA LYS A 932 -6.82 31.77 -9.08
C LYS A 932 -6.20 33.12 -9.43
N VAL A 933 -4.98 33.13 -9.98
CA VAL A 933 -4.34 34.36 -10.48
C VAL A 933 -5.15 35.00 -11.62
N LEU A 934 -5.70 34.19 -12.53
CA LEU A 934 -6.58 34.68 -13.59
C LEU A 934 -7.81 35.42 -13.03
N LEU A 935 -8.41 34.93 -11.94
CA LEU A 935 -9.53 35.62 -11.27
C LEU A 935 -9.10 36.86 -10.48
N GLU A 936 -8.03 36.77 -9.69
CA GLU A 936 -7.63 37.82 -8.75
C GLU A 936 -6.90 38.99 -9.42
N TYR A 937 -6.22 38.75 -10.56
CA TYR A 937 -5.48 39.76 -11.33
C TYR A 937 -6.11 40.04 -12.71
N SER A 938 -7.39 39.68 -12.87
CA SER A 938 -8.23 40.26 -13.92
C SER A 938 -8.57 41.70 -13.57
N GLY A 939 -8.04 42.66 -14.32
CA GLY A 939 -8.61 44.01 -14.38
C GLY A 939 -10.08 43.99 -14.81
N PRO A 940 -10.82 45.11 -14.70
CA PRO A 940 -12.26 45.17 -14.97
C PRO A 940 -12.62 44.64 -16.37
N ARG A 941 -13.24 43.46 -16.39
CA ARG A 941 -13.63 42.68 -17.58
C ARG A 941 -15.15 42.62 -17.72
N ASP A 942 -15.60 42.12 -18.86
CA ASP A 942 -16.97 41.62 -19.02
C ASP A 942 -17.30 40.60 -17.90
N THR A 943 -18.50 40.73 -17.35
CA THR A 943 -18.96 39.89 -16.24
C THR A 943 -19.18 38.45 -16.71
N TYR A 944 -19.64 38.23 -17.95
CA TYR A 944 -19.82 36.88 -18.49
C TYR A 944 -18.48 36.13 -18.55
N GLN A 945 -17.44 36.77 -19.08
CA GLN A 945 -16.09 36.17 -19.10
C GLN A 945 -15.55 35.90 -17.70
N THR A 946 -15.83 36.78 -16.74
CA THR A 946 -15.39 36.62 -15.34
C THR A 946 -16.09 35.43 -14.65
N MET A 947 -17.36 35.15 -15.00
CA MET A 947 -18.04 33.92 -14.54
C MET A 947 -17.42 32.67 -15.18
N SER A 948 -17.17 32.69 -16.49
CA SER A 948 -16.55 31.56 -17.21
C SER A 948 -15.15 31.22 -16.69
N ASP A 949 -14.35 32.21 -16.29
CA ASP A 949 -13.05 32.01 -15.65
C ASP A 949 -13.20 31.38 -14.25
N ALA A 950 -14.32 31.62 -13.55
CA ALA A 950 -14.60 31.05 -12.23
C ALA A 950 -15.13 29.61 -12.31
N ASP A 951 -15.95 29.31 -13.32
CA ASP A 951 -16.39 27.95 -13.64
C ASP A 951 -15.19 27.05 -14.00
N LEU A 952 -14.19 27.61 -14.69
CA LEU A 952 -12.93 26.94 -14.98
C LEU A 952 -12.16 26.59 -13.69
N LEU A 953 -12.01 27.53 -12.75
CA LEU A 953 -11.36 27.25 -11.46
C LEU A 953 -12.15 26.19 -10.65
N GLN A 954 -13.48 26.26 -10.61
CA GLN A 954 -14.29 25.24 -9.93
C GLN A 954 -14.14 23.87 -10.60
N SER A 955 -14.00 23.81 -11.93
CA SER A 955 -13.74 22.55 -12.65
C SER A 955 -12.43 21.89 -12.23
N PHE A 956 -11.37 22.67 -12.02
CA PHE A 956 -10.11 22.16 -11.47
C PHE A 956 -10.25 21.72 -10.00
N CYS A 957 -11.01 22.45 -9.18
CA CYS A 957 -11.28 22.03 -7.79
C CYS A 957 -12.01 20.67 -7.76
N ARG A 958 -13.00 20.49 -8.63
CA ARG A 958 -13.78 19.25 -8.80
C ARG A 958 -12.93 18.05 -9.24
N LEU A 959 -11.79 18.25 -9.91
CA LEU A 959 -10.83 17.17 -10.21
C LEU A 959 -10.08 16.65 -8.97
N ALA A 960 -10.05 17.39 -7.86
CA ALA A 960 -9.48 16.97 -6.57
C ALA A 960 -10.56 16.57 -5.52
N LEU A 961 -11.84 16.51 -5.92
CA LEU A 961 -12.98 16.07 -5.09
C LEU A 961 -13.55 14.69 -5.50
N SER A 962 -12.75 13.83 -6.13
CA SER A 962 -13.18 12.49 -6.55
C SER A 962 -12.11 11.47 -6.18
N PRO A 963 -12.44 10.36 -5.46
CA PRO A 963 -11.64 9.15 -5.59
C PRO A 963 -11.70 8.66 -7.03
N TYR A 964 -10.72 7.84 -7.41
CA TYR A 964 -10.55 7.38 -8.78
C TYR A 964 -11.65 6.40 -9.27
N GLU A 965 -12.33 5.71 -8.34
CA GLU A 965 -13.36 4.72 -8.64
C GLU A 965 -14.73 5.38 -8.90
N ARG A 966 -15.11 5.46 -10.18
CA ARG A 966 -16.49 5.74 -10.63
C ARG A 966 -17.09 4.57 -11.40
N ASP A 967 -17.22 3.43 -10.72
CA ASP A 967 -18.27 2.48 -11.09
C ASP A 967 -19.63 3.05 -10.66
N TYR A 968 -20.68 2.73 -11.42
CA TYR A 968 -21.99 3.39 -11.29
C TYR A 968 -22.85 2.88 -10.12
N SER A 969 -22.23 2.30 -9.08
CA SER A 969 -22.92 2.00 -7.82
C SER A 969 -23.14 3.28 -7.02
N ILE A 970 -24.41 3.67 -6.85
CA ILE A 970 -24.81 4.78 -5.96
C ILE A 970 -24.71 4.30 -4.51
N ASP A 971 -23.48 4.22 -4.00
CA ASP A 971 -23.24 3.91 -2.59
C ASP A 971 -23.18 5.20 -1.77
N SER A 972 -24.05 5.31 -0.77
CA SER A 972 -24.35 6.56 -0.05
C SER A 972 -23.23 7.08 0.86
N ASN A 973 -22.09 6.38 0.93
CA ASN A 973 -20.95 6.68 1.79
C ASN A 973 -19.75 7.26 1.03
N ALA A 974 -19.98 8.23 0.14
CA ALA A 974 -18.90 8.94 -0.55
C ALA A 974 -17.97 9.63 0.46
N ARG A 975 -16.74 9.12 0.60
CA ARG A 975 -15.74 9.68 1.53
C ARG A 975 -15.37 11.11 1.11
N ALA A 976 -15.45 12.05 2.06
CA ALA A 976 -15.04 13.43 1.85
C ALA A 976 -13.55 13.53 1.47
N SER A 977 -13.24 14.34 0.45
CA SER A 977 -11.87 14.63 0.05
C SER A 977 -11.13 15.31 1.20
N GLU A 978 -10.07 14.64 1.65
CA GLU A 978 -9.15 15.14 2.67
C GLU A 978 -8.48 16.45 2.27
N SER A 979 -8.42 16.72 0.96
CA SER A 979 -7.86 17.94 0.39
C SER A 979 -8.80 19.16 0.52
N ARG A 980 -10.01 19.02 1.09
CA ARG A 980 -10.99 20.12 1.22
C ARG A 980 -10.43 21.40 1.86
N ALA A 981 -9.58 21.26 2.88
CA ALA A 981 -8.94 22.41 3.54
C ALA A 981 -7.88 23.07 2.64
N TYR A 982 -7.12 22.28 1.86
CA TYR A 982 -6.19 22.79 0.84
C TYR A 982 -6.91 23.45 -0.34
N LEU A 983 -8.10 22.95 -0.71
CA LEU A 983 -8.91 23.48 -1.80
C LEU A 983 -9.70 24.75 -1.41
N ARG A 984 -9.91 25.01 -0.11
CA ARG A 984 -10.73 26.13 0.36
C ARG A 984 -10.30 27.51 -0.16
N PRO A 985 -9.01 27.90 -0.26
CA PRO A 985 -8.61 29.20 -0.81
C PRO A 985 -8.99 29.40 -2.29
N TYR A 986 -9.20 28.31 -3.04
CA TYR A 986 -9.65 28.32 -4.42
C TYR A 986 -11.17 28.45 -4.50
N TYR A 987 -11.90 27.69 -3.68
CA TYR A 987 -13.35 27.86 -3.52
C TYR A 987 -13.75 29.24 -3.00
N ASP A 988 -13.01 29.80 -2.02
CA ASP A 988 -13.19 31.17 -1.54
C ASP A 988 -13.02 32.20 -2.69
N ALA A 989 -12.16 31.93 -3.68
CA ALA A 989 -11.99 32.79 -4.86
C ALA A 989 -13.17 32.68 -5.86
N VAL A 990 -13.66 31.46 -6.14
CA VAL A 990 -14.87 31.25 -6.97
C VAL A 990 -16.09 31.91 -6.31
N MET A 991 -16.27 31.70 -5.00
CA MET A 991 -17.38 32.25 -4.22
C MET A 991 -17.38 33.79 -4.25
N ARG A 992 -16.20 34.42 -4.08
CA ARG A 992 -16.03 35.89 -4.17
C ARG A 992 -16.43 36.48 -5.52
N VAL A 993 -16.29 35.71 -6.61
CA VAL A 993 -16.76 36.12 -7.95
C VAL A 993 -18.27 35.94 -8.07
N LYS A 994 -18.79 34.75 -7.77
CA LYS A 994 -20.21 34.40 -7.92
C LYS A 994 -21.13 35.25 -7.02
N LEU A 995 -20.67 35.65 -5.83
CA LEU A 995 -21.38 36.58 -4.94
C LEU A 995 -21.61 37.97 -5.55
N ARG A 996 -20.93 38.36 -6.64
CA ARG A 996 -21.22 39.59 -7.38
C ARG A 996 -22.51 39.49 -8.21
N GLN A 997 -23.07 38.29 -8.39
CA GLN A 997 -24.32 38.02 -9.09
C GLN A 997 -25.25 37.15 -8.23
N VAL A 998 -25.69 37.69 -7.08
CA VAL A 998 -26.53 37.02 -6.06
C VAL A 998 -27.83 36.38 -6.57
N ASN A 999 -28.25 36.63 -7.81
CA ASN A 999 -29.39 35.97 -8.46
C ASN A 999 -29.15 34.46 -8.69
N HIS A 1000 -27.89 34.01 -8.75
CA HIS A 1000 -27.50 32.63 -9.06
C HIS A 1000 -27.30 31.76 -7.81
N VAL A 1001 -28.24 31.85 -6.86
CA VAL A 1001 -28.14 31.23 -5.51
C VAL A 1001 -27.83 29.73 -5.53
N LYS A 1002 -28.29 28.99 -6.55
CA LYS A 1002 -28.05 27.55 -6.65
C LYS A 1002 -26.58 27.21 -6.85
N GLU A 1003 -25.86 27.98 -7.65
CA GLU A 1003 -24.42 27.85 -7.84
C GLU A 1003 -23.66 28.15 -6.54
N LEU A 1004 -24.13 29.12 -5.75
CA LEU A 1004 -23.58 29.40 -4.41
C LEU A 1004 -23.79 28.23 -3.44
N LEU A 1005 -24.89 27.47 -3.55
CA LEU A 1005 -25.14 26.26 -2.76
C LEU A 1005 -24.31 25.05 -3.22
N GLU A 1006 -23.99 24.92 -4.51
CA GLU A 1006 -23.02 23.91 -4.99
C GLU A 1006 -21.63 24.20 -4.40
N ILE A 1007 -21.19 25.47 -4.50
CA ILE A 1007 -19.91 25.95 -3.97
C ILE A 1007 -19.85 25.79 -2.44
N GLN A 1008 -20.94 26.08 -1.73
CA GLN A 1008 -21.01 25.92 -0.27
C GLN A 1008 -20.88 24.45 0.13
N SER A 1009 -21.58 23.53 -0.53
CA SER A 1009 -21.49 22.09 -0.26
C SER A 1009 -20.07 21.57 -0.54
N GLU A 1010 -19.54 21.81 -1.74
CA GLU A 1010 -18.21 21.32 -2.13
C GLU A 1010 -17.08 21.84 -1.23
N ALA A 1011 -17.11 23.13 -0.88
CA ALA A 1011 -16.06 23.80 -0.11
C ALA A 1011 -16.08 23.54 1.40
N THR A 1012 -17.16 22.98 1.94
CA THR A 1012 -17.31 22.66 3.38
C THR A 1012 -17.25 21.16 3.64
N GLN A 1013 -17.99 20.38 2.84
CA GLN A 1013 -18.07 18.93 2.99
C GLN A 1013 -16.82 18.26 2.40
N GLY A 1014 -16.34 18.72 1.23
CA GLY A 1014 -15.25 18.07 0.49
C GLY A 1014 -15.72 16.97 -0.46
N THR A 1015 -17.00 16.92 -0.79
CA THR A 1015 -17.62 15.96 -1.72
C THR A 1015 -18.15 16.69 -2.95
N TYR A 1016 -18.19 16.01 -4.10
CA TYR A 1016 -18.89 16.55 -5.28
C TYR A 1016 -20.38 16.76 -4.96
N TYR A 1017 -20.94 17.91 -5.33
CA TYR A 1017 -22.35 18.20 -5.04
C TYR A 1017 -23.30 17.31 -5.84
N VAL A 1018 -24.09 16.50 -5.14
CA VAL A 1018 -25.20 15.74 -5.73
C VAL A 1018 -26.50 16.51 -5.46
N LYS A 1019 -27.21 16.86 -6.52
CA LYS A 1019 -28.53 17.51 -6.41
C LYS A 1019 -29.53 16.53 -5.74
N PRO A 1020 -30.24 16.94 -4.67
CA PRO A 1020 -31.23 16.09 -4.02
C PRO A 1020 -32.44 15.80 -4.93
N GLU A 1021 -33.10 14.66 -4.70
CA GLU A 1021 -34.29 14.23 -5.43
C GLU A 1021 -35.52 15.08 -5.08
N GLU A 1022 -35.67 15.42 -3.79
CA GLU A 1022 -36.73 16.30 -3.29
C GLU A 1022 -36.30 17.78 -3.28
N ALA A 1023 -37.25 18.67 -3.58
CA ALA A 1023 -37.06 20.11 -3.55
C ALA A 1023 -37.54 20.70 -2.21
N ASN A 1024 -36.71 20.56 -1.17
CA ASN A 1024 -36.95 21.14 0.14
C ASN A 1024 -36.35 22.57 0.25
N PRO A 1025 -36.85 23.45 1.14
CA PRO A 1025 -36.18 24.70 1.49
C PRO A 1025 -34.78 24.47 2.04
N ILE A 1026 -33.81 25.31 1.66
CA ILE A 1026 -32.41 25.23 2.10
C ILE A 1026 -32.03 26.53 2.80
N LEU A 1027 -31.37 26.45 3.95
CA LEU A 1027 -30.63 27.55 4.57
C LEU A 1027 -29.17 27.12 4.77
N ALA A 1028 -28.23 27.82 4.14
CA ALA A 1028 -26.81 27.51 4.20
C ALA A 1028 -25.99 28.71 4.67
N ILE A 1029 -24.90 28.45 5.40
CA ILE A 1029 -23.94 29.46 5.85
C ILE A 1029 -22.63 29.27 5.11
N TYR A 1030 -22.02 30.37 4.67
CA TYR A 1030 -20.67 30.39 4.12
C TYR A 1030 -19.83 31.48 4.77
N ALA A 1031 -18.69 31.12 5.33
CA ALA A 1031 -17.70 32.08 5.85
C ALA A 1031 -16.61 32.35 4.79
N LEU A 1032 -16.51 33.61 4.36
CA LEU A 1032 -15.52 34.08 3.38
C LEU A 1032 -14.63 35.14 4.07
N GLY A 1033 -13.49 34.70 4.60
CA GLY A 1033 -12.73 35.49 5.57
C GLY A 1033 -13.59 35.77 6.81
N ASN A 1034 -13.64 37.03 7.25
CA ASN A 1034 -14.39 37.45 8.45
C ASN A 1034 -15.87 37.77 8.16
N VAL A 1035 -16.38 37.50 6.95
CA VAL A 1035 -17.78 37.78 6.56
C VAL A 1035 -18.53 36.47 6.37
N CYS A 1036 -19.63 36.30 7.11
CA CYS A 1036 -20.57 35.19 6.90
C CYS A 1036 -21.72 35.63 6.00
N PHE A 1037 -22.11 34.75 5.08
CA PHE A 1037 -23.27 34.90 4.20
C PHE A 1037 -24.32 33.86 4.57
N LEU A 1038 -25.58 34.28 4.67
CA LEU A 1038 -26.75 33.40 4.74
C LEU A 1038 -27.33 33.24 3.33
N ILE A 1039 -27.32 32.02 2.84
CA ILE A 1039 -27.82 31.61 1.54
C ILE A 1039 -29.14 30.88 1.77
N SER A 1040 -30.20 31.25 1.04
CA SER A 1040 -31.53 30.66 1.16
C SER A 1040 -32.07 30.30 -0.22
N ASP A 1041 -32.41 29.04 -0.45
CA ASP A 1041 -33.17 28.62 -1.63
C ASP A 1041 -34.56 28.14 -1.22
N LEU A 1042 -35.57 28.62 -1.93
CA LEU A 1042 -36.98 28.41 -1.62
C LEU A 1042 -37.68 27.85 -2.85
N PRO A 1043 -38.15 26.58 -2.82
CA PRO A 1043 -38.75 25.92 -3.98
C PRO A 1043 -39.84 26.76 -4.64
N SER A 1044 -39.73 26.95 -5.96
CA SER A 1044 -40.68 27.75 -6.78
C SER A 1044 -40.88 29.21 -6.35
N ARG A 1045 -39.95 29.80 -5.60
CA ARG A 1045 -39.97 31.21 -5.13
C ARG A 1045 -38.58 31.87 -5.25
N GLU A 1046 -38.46 33.08 -4.70
CA GLU A 1046 -37.20 33.83 -4.69
C GLU A 1046 -36.19 33.23 -3.70
N SER A 1047 -35.11 32.68 -4.25
CA SER A 1047 -33.85 32.42 -3.54
C SER A 1047 -33.17 33.75 -3.17
N LYS A 1048 -32.43 33.80 -2.06
CA LYS A 1048 -31.69 34.99 -1.59
C LYS A 1048 -30.29 34.64 -1.07
N CYS A 1049 -29.37 35.60 -1.14
CA CYS A 1049 -28.09 35.56 -0.41
C CYS A 1049 -27.91 36.91 0.30
N VAL A 1050 -27.58 36.89 1.59
CA VAL A 1050 -27.52 38.08 2.46
C VAL A 1050 -26.23 38.04 3.29
N SER A 1051 -25.50 39.17 3.36
CA SER A 1051 -24.37 39.30 4.29
C SER A 1051 -24.87 39.45 5.72
N LEU A 1052 -24.32 38.68 6.65
CA LEU A 1052 -24.67 38.75 8.07
C LEU A 1052 -23.89 39.84 8.82
N SER A 1053 -22.86 40.41 8.19
CA SER A 1053 -21.90 41.37 8.79
C SER A 1053 -22.51 42.67 9.32
N GLU A 1054 -23.73 43.04 8.91
CA GLU A 1054 -24.45 44.21 9.43
C GLU A 1054 -25.22 43.92 10.73
N MET A 1055 -25.42 42.63 11.06
CA MET A 1055 -26.15 42.17 12.24
C MET A 1055 -25.24 41.48 13.26
N TYR A 1056 -24.30 40.65 12.80
CA TYR A 1056 -23.45 39.79 13.64
C TYR A 1056 -22.03 39.71 13.08
N ASP A 1057 -21.05 39.64 13.96
CA ASP A 1057 -19.69 39.23 13.62
C ASP A 1057 -19.55 37.69 13.56
N ILE A 1058 -18.45 37.22 12.98
CA ILE A 1058 -18.18 35.78 12.78
C ILE A 1058 -18.04 34.97 14.08
N GLU A 1059 -17.55 35.58 15.17
CA GLU A 1059 -17.39 34.90 16.46
C GLU A 1059 -18.74 34.77 17.18
N THR A 1060 -19.59 35.79 17.10
CA THR A 1060 -20.98 35.72 17.58
C THR A 1060 -21.78 34.61 16.89
N ILE A 1061 -21.63 34.44 15.57
CA ILE A 1061 -22.31 33.36 14.82
C ILE A 1061 -21.74 31.99 15.20
N ARG A 1062 -20.41 31.86 15.33
CA ARG A 1062 -19.76 30.61 15.78
C ARG A 1062 -20.19 30.23 17.21
N ALA A 1063 -20.23 31.19 18.12
CA ALA A 1063 -20.65 31.00 19.51
C ALA A 1063 -22.14 30.65 19.66
N ALA A 1064 -22.98 30.96 18.66
CA ALA A 1064 -24.35 30.49 18.55
C ALA A 1064 -24.44 29.05 18.02
N CYS A 1065 -23.56 28.63 17.10
CA CYS A 1065 -23.46 27.23 16.68
C CYS A 1065 -23.09 26.28 17.83
N GLU A 1066 -22.37 26.76 18.85
CA GLU A 1066 -21.96 25.99 20.03
C GLU A 1066 -23.09 25.69 21.03
N SER A 1067 -24.23 26.41 20.99
CA SER A 1067 -25.28 26.27 22.01
C SER A 1067 -26.63 26.80 21.55
N SER A 1068 -27.67 25.97 21.64
CA SER A 1068 -29.06 26.35 21.33
C SER A 1068 -29.58 27.48 22.24
N ASP A 1069 -29.08 27.63 23.46
CA ASP A 1069 -29.38 28.75 24.36
C ASP A 1069 -28.87 30.13 23.83
N ARG A 1070 -28.16 30.15 22.70
CA ARG A 1070 -27.58 31.36 22.07
C ARG A 1070 -28.07 31.62 20.64
N SER A 1071 -29.18 30.99 20.24
CA SER A 1071 -29.80 31.19 18.92
C SER A 1071 -30.03 32.68 18.59
N LEU A 1072 -29.80 33.04 17.33
CA LEU A 1072 -29.86 34.43 16.84
C LEU A 1072 -31.12 34.66 15.98
N PRO A 1073 -31.75 35.85 16.01
CA PRO A 1073 -32.86 36.12 15.10
C PRO A 1073 -32.38 36.23 13.64
N LEU A 1074 -33.08 35.52 12.74
CA LEU A 1074 -32.85 35.58 11.29
C LEU A 1074 -32.91 37.03 10.73
N PRO A 1075 -32.17 37.34 9.66
CA PRO A 1075 -32.37 38.57 8.88
C PRO A 1075 -33.84 38.71 8.44
N ARG A 1076 -34.43 39.88 8.69
CA ARG A 1076 -35.88 40.14 8.53
C ARG A 1076 -36.42 39.71 7.17
N ASP A 1077 -35.67 39.98 6.11
CA ASP A 1077 -36.08 39.71 4.72
C ASP A 1077 -36.01 38.22 4.35
N VAL A 1078 -35.24 37.41 5.09
CA VAL A 1078 -35.19 35.94 4.97
C VAL A 1078 -36.32 35.32 5.79
N HIS A 1079 -36.50 35.76 7.04
CA HIS A 1079 -37.63 35.37 7.89
C HIS A 1079 -38.98 35.63 7.20
N GLN A 1080 -39.17 36.83 6.62
CA GLN A 1080 -40.41 37.16 5.91
C GLN A 1080 -40.57 36.36 4.61
N SER A 1081 -39.48 36.05 3.89
CA SER A 1081 -39.53 35.15 2.73
C SER A 1081 -40.01 33.75 3.11
N LEU A 1082 -39.49 33.16 4.20
CA LEU A 1082 -39.91 31.85 4.72
C LEU A 1082 -41.40 31.85 5.12
N VAL A 1083 -41.84 32.83 5.90
CA VAL A 1083 -43.26 32.96 6.32
C VAL A 1083 -44.18 33.13 5.11
N ASN A 1084 -43.80 33.96 4.13
CA ASN A 1084 -44.57 34.16 2.90
C ASN A 1084 -44.60 32.90 2.01
N TRP A 1085 -43.51 32.13 1.99
CA TRP A 1085 -43.43 30.86 1.27
C TRP A 1085 -44.43 29.85 1.82
N ARG A 1086 -44.35 29.57 3.13
CA ARG A 1086 -45.21 28.60 3.84
C ARG A 1086 -46.69 29.01 3.83
N SER A 1087 -46.98 30.31 3.79
CA SER A 1087 -48.34 30.83 3.63
C SER A 1087 -48.93 30.64 2.22
N SER A 1088 -48.17 30.05 1.28
CA SER A 1088 -48.56 29.88 -0.13
C SER A 1088 -48.33 28.48 -0.71
N SER A 1089 -47.74 27.56 0.06
CA SER A 1089 -47.69 26.14 -0.29
C SER A 1089 -49.00 25.46 0.16
N GLU A 1090 -49.58 24.61 -0.70
CA GLU A 1090 -50.92 24.04 -0.48
C GLU A 1090 -51.00 22.97 0.63
N HIS A 1091 -49.90 22.69 1.34
CA HIS A 1091 -49.77 21.62 2.32
C HIS A 1091 -49.45 22.19 3.71
N ALA A 1092 -50.48 22.28 4.56
CA ALA A 1092 -50.41 22.84 5.90
C ALA A 1092 -49.88 21.84 6.95
N GLN A 1093 -48.68 21.30 6.71
CA GLN A 1093 -47.92 20.48 7.67
C GLN A 1093 -46.65 21.23 8.13
N GLU A 1094 -45.87 20.59 9.00
CA GLU A 1094 -44.53 21.07 9.34
C GLU A 1094 -43.59 20.88 8.15
N VAL A 1095 -42.71 21.86 7.91
CA VAL A 1095 -41.86 21.91 6.71
C VAL A 1095 -40.41 21.66 7.11
N HIS A 1096 -39.86 20.53 6.68
CA HIS A 1096 -38.44 20.23 6.85
C HIS A 1096 -37.57 21.22 6.06
N VAL A 1097 -36.54 21.77 6.69
CA VAL A 1097 -35.54 22.68 6.08
C VAL A 1097 -34.17 22.04 6.13
N GLU A 1098 -33.48 22.02 5.00
CA GLU A 1098 -32.09 21.56 4.94
C GLU A 1098 -31.14 22.66 5.48
N LEU A 1099 -30.52 22.42 6.64
CA LEU A 1099 -29.67 23.39 7.33
C LEU A 1099 -28.18 23.08 7.12
N ARG A 1100 -27.53 23.77 6.16
CA ARG A 1100 -26.12 23.57 5.79
C ARG A 1100 -25.21 24.61 6.47
N TRP A 1101 -24.91 24.41 7.75
CA TRP A 1101 -24.08 25.34 8.53
C TRP A 1101 -22.71 24.79 8.96
N GLU A 1102 -22.49 23.47 8.87
CA GLU A 1102 -21.21 22.87 9.23
C GLU A 1102 -20.12 23.24 8.21
N ASP A 1103 -19.05 23.87 8.71
CA ASP A 1103 -17.82 24.23 8.01
C ASP A 1103 -16.64 23.94 8.94
N PRO A 1104 -16.11 22.71 8.94
CA PRO A 1104 -15.01 22.30 9.81
C PRO A 1104 -13.67 22.98 9.46
N ILE A 1105 -13.61 23.78 8.38
CA ILE A 1105 -12.40 24.51 7.95
C ILE A 1105 -12.41 25.92 8.56
N ARG A 1106 -13.58 26.57 8.66
CA ARG A 1106 -13.76 27.88 9.32
C ARG A 1106 -14.30 27.80 10.76
N GLY A 1107 -14.40 26.59 11.32
CA GLY A 1107 -14.66 26.37 12.75
C GLY A 1107 -16.14 26.29 13.15
N PHE A 1108 -17.02 25.88 12.25
CA PHE A 1108 -18.45 25.66 12.53
C PHE A 1108 -18.72 24.15 12.52
N PHE A 1109 -18.90 23.52 13.68
CA PHE A 1109 -19.14 22.07 13.77
C PHE A 1109 -19.78 21.65 15.10
N ALA A 1110 -20.51 20.53 15.11
CA ALA A 1110 -21.00 19.93 16.35
C ALA A 1110 -19.89 19.19 17.12
N ILE A 1111 -19.72 19.48 18.42
CA ILE A 1111 -18.63 18.93 19.24
C ILE A 1111 -19.02 17.57 19.82
N ARG A 1112 -18.83 16.51 19.05
CA ARG A 1112 -18.74 15.14 19.60
C ARG A 1112 -17.41 14.96 20.33
N GLN A 1113 -17.41 15.17 21.65
CA GLN A 1113 -16.27 14.82 22.50
C GLN A 1113 -15.94 13.33 22.35
N ILE A 1114 -14.70 13.02 21.96
CA ILE A 1114 -14.17 11.66 22.01
C ILE A 1114 -13.67 11.43 23.43
N ASP A 1115 -14.35 10.54 24.15
CA ASP A 1115 -14.07 10.26 25.55
C ASP A 1115 -12.66 9.68 25.71
N THR A 1116 -11.77 10.45 26.33
CA THR A 1116 -10.32 10.18 26.38
C THR A 1116 -9.73 10.27 27.79
N ARG A 1117 -10.58 10.17 28.82
CA ARG A 1117 -10.15 9.91 30.21
C ARG A 1117 -11.30 9.39 31.09
N THR A 1118 -11.26 8.09 31.39
CA THR A 1118 -12.04 7.49 32.49
C THR A 1118 -11.14 6.56 33.32
N ASP A 1119 -10.26 7.15 34.11
CA ASP A 1119 -9.75 6.47 35.30
C ASP A 1119 -10.92 6.24 36.28
N ALA A 1120 -11.03 5.04 36.83
CA ALA A 1120 -12.21 4.62 37.58
C ALA A 1120 -12.21 5.14 39.02
N SER A 1121 -12.76 6.34 39.27
CA SER A 1121 -13.23 6.71 40.61
C SER A 1121 -14.30 7.81 40.65
N ASP A 1122 -14.17 8.90 39.89
CA ASP A 1122 -15.05 10.08 40.06
C ASP A 1122 -16.07 10.27 38.92
N ARG A 1123 -17.29 10.68 39.26
CA ARG A 1123 -18.45 10.74 38.34
C ARG A 1123 -19.10 12.12 38.27
N THR A 1124 -18.52 13.00 37.45
CA THR A 1124 -19.23 14.16 36.89
C THR A 1124 -19.13 14.12 35.37
N ALA A 1125 -20.06 13.43 34.73
CA ALA A 1125 -20.13 13.37 33.27
C ALA A 1125 -20.47 14.76 32.69
N ALA A 1126 -19.56 15.30 31.88
CA ALA A 1126 -19.87 16.46 31.05
C ALA A 1126 -20.93 16.08 30.01
N LYS A 1127 -21.90 16.95 29.74
CA LYS A 1127 -22.83 16.74 28.62
C LYS A 1127 -22.09 16.99 27.30
N PRO A 1128 -22.29 16.16 26.26
CA PRO A 1128 -21.76 16.45 24.94
C PRO A 1128 -22.38 17.74 24.39
N ILE A 1129 -21.54 18.60 23.81
CA ILE A 1129 -21.96 19.87 23.21
C ILE A 1129 -22.40 19.60 21.77
N VAL A 1130 -23.68 19.25 21.61
CA VAL A 1130 -24.32 19.17 20.29
C VAL A 1130 -24.33 20.59 19.71
N GLY A 1131 -23.76 20.76 18.53
CA GLY A 1131 -23.82 22.02 17.79
C GLY A 1131 -25.14 22.14 17.04
N HIS A 1132 -25.59 23.38 16.85
CA HIS A 1132 -26.90 23.69 16.28
C HIS A 1132 -26.79 24.72 15.14
N PHE A 1133 -27.83 24.82 14.31
CA PHE A 1133 -27.97 25.93 13.39
C PHE A 1133 -28.11 27.24 14.20
N PRO A 1134 -27.36 28.32 13.90
CA PRO A 1134 -27.24 29.47 14.80
C PRO A 1134 -28.41 30.45 14.75
N PHE A 1135 -29.52 30.14 14.06
CA PHE A 1135 -30.65 31.05 13.90
C PHE A 1135 -32.02 30.43 14.20
N ASP A 1136 -32.91 31.23 14.80
CA ASP A 1136 -34.30 30.84 15.07
C ASP A 1136 -35.10 30.65 13.77
N LEU A 1137 -35.66 29.46 13.58
CA LEU A 1137 -36.58 29.18 12.47
C LEU A 1137 -37.99 29.75 12.76
N PRO A 1138 -38.72 30.23 11.73
CA PRO A 1138 -40.12 30.61 11.89
C PRO A 1138 -41.00 29.39 12.23
N ALA A 1139 -42.09 29.62 12.96
CA ALA A 1139 -42.94 28.54 13.47
C ALA A 1139 -43.43 27.54 12.40
N GLY A 1140 -43.20 26.24 12.66
CA GLY A 1140 -43.58 25.12 11.79
C GLY A 1140 -42.68 24.92 10.56
N PHE A 1141 -41.45 25.44 10.62
CA PHE A 1141 -40.30 24.86 9.94
C PHE A 1141 -39.48 24.05 10.96
N SER A 1142 -38.94 22.90 10.57
CA SER A 1142 -38.13 22.02 11.45
C SER A 1142 -36.87 21.51 10.74
N ASP A 1143 -35.89 21.06 11.53
CA ASP A 1143 -34.64 20.43 11.09
C ASP A 1143 -34.64 18.89 11.27
N THR A 1144 -35.72 18.35 11.83
CA THR A 1144 -35.90 16.92 12.10
C THR A 1144 -36.88 16.28 11.13
N LEU A 1145 -36.43 15.28 10.38
CA LEU A 1145 -37.29 14.34 9.68
C LEU A 1145 -38.01 13.43 10.69
N GLU A 1146 -39.22 13.80 11.10
CA GLU A 1146 -40.10 12.87 11.84
C GLU A 1146 -40.39 11.65 10.95
N SER A 1147 -39.92 10.48 11.39
CA SER A 1147 -40.30 9.23 10.75
C SER A 1147 -41.74 8.87 11.19
N PRO A 1148 -42.65 8.55 10.25
CA PRO A 1148 -44.08 8.39 10.54
C PRO A 1148 -44.34 7.12 11.35
N THR A 1149 -44.23 7.25 12.67
CA THR A 1149 -44.41 6.18 13.64
C THR A 1149 -45.87 6.04 14.07
N GLN A 1150 -46.25 4.80 14.35
CA GLN A 1150 -47.64 4.37 14.48
C GLN A 1150 -48.35 5.05 15.66
N SER A 1151 -49.39 5.82 15.38
CA SER A 1151 -50.33 6.36 16.38
C SER A 1151 -51.71 5.70 16.27
N ALA A 1152 -51.73 4.38 16.50
CA ALA A 1152 -52.96 3.61 16.71
C ALA A 1152 -52.74 2.58 17.83
N ASP A 1153 -53.79 2.36 18.62
CA ASP A 1153 -53.94 1.33 19.67
C ASP A 1153 -52.87 1.25 20.77
N SER A 1154 -53.07 2.06 21.81
CA SER A 1154 -53.01 1.56 23.21
C SER A 1154 -53.88 2.42 24.13
N GLN A 1155 -55.20 2.28 24.02
CA GLN A 1155 -56.09 2.61 25.15
C GLN A 1155 -56.15 1.41 26.09
N GLU A 1156 -55.68 1.57 27.33
CA GLU A 1156 -56.22 0.85 28.49
C GLU A 1156 -56.49 1.84 29.64
N PRO A 1157 -57.43 1.56 30.56
CA PRO A 1157 -58.17 2.63 31.22
C PRO A 1157 -57.95 2.75 32.73
N GLN A 1158 -57.64 3.96 33.21
CA GLN A 1158 -58.38 4.66 34.28
C GLN A 1158 -58.02 6.15 34.39
#